data_AF-A0A317GH20-F1
#
_entry.id   AF-A0A317GH20-F1
#
_cell.length_a   1.000
_cell.length_b   1.000
_cell.length_c   1.000
_cell.angle_alpha   90.00
_cell.angle_beta   90.00
_cell.angle_gamma   90.00
#
_symmetry.space_group_name_H-M   'P 1'
#
loop_
_entity.id
_entity.type
_entity.pdbx_description
1 polymer ?
#
loop_
_entity_poly.entity_id
_entity_poly.type
_entity_poly.pdbx_seq_one_letter_code
_entity_poly.pdbx_strand_id
1 'polypeptide(L)'
;MEKREQKNVLWFDELHRSDVNLVGGKSSSLGEMTSAMKILVPYGFATTTHAYRQFMAETGLNDQINKLLAEINDYENANELHRVCSHIRQMIVEAPMPSEIAMTIKKAYATLSEKMGETEPFVAIRSSATAEDLPNASFAGQQESYLNVRGAEMVLAKVQECYASLFTDRATYYRHKQHFPHEKVALSAAVQMMVFSKASGVMFSVNVANGNDAQIVIDTIWGLGEYIVLGKVTPDHFVINKNNLQVVERSVVPKTIELCQTPGGGVHEEPVPADRAIRPALTEDQIHELAGYAKEIEKHYGCYMDMESALDARTDRLWLVQARPETVWSNKNNKQASKESTVSMNKTKKILVKGLPASPGVSTGKVHVIADPKDIDEFEEGEILVTLMTSPDWVPAMKKAAIITDNGGMTCHAAIVSREMQIPCIVGTKSCGQAVTEMLQDGEQVTIDAKNGVVYQGDLAEQFNGEKKTTESHYAEYYAPTATRVMMNLGDPELAEKYAELPVDGIGLMREEFLWTTYIHDHPLYLIETGHPEKVVDMLADGIAKVARAIAPRPIVLRFSDFKSGEYRNLTGGDKYEPHEPADLLGWRGASRYYDPKYIEAFKLELAAVKKVRQEFRLKNLNVMIPFVRIVTEADKVTKLMVAAGLHRGPDFKVYMMAEIPSNIILADQFNKYVDGYSIGSNDLAMLILGCDRNNDTVAHLFDERNLAVKRAISHLIKTAHQDNKTVSICGQALSEYPELASFLIQQGIDYISVNPDMVKETKQNVARIEQRIILDNATGKGRQAVESYAW
;
A
#
# COMPACT_ATOMS: atom_id res chain seq x y z
N MET A 1 14.71 -18.14 38.75
CA MET A 1 15.06 -17.43 37.50
C MET A 1 13.81 -16.74 37.02
N GLU A 2 13.84 -15.42 36.86
CA GLU A 2 12.76 -14.67 36.22
C GLU A 2 12.49 -15.21 34.82
N LYS A 3 11.22 -15.23 34.42
CA LYS A 3 10.86 -15.57 33.04
C LYS A 3 11.43 -14.50 32.11
N ARG A 4 11.95 -14.91 30.96
CA ARG A 4 12.56 -14.02 29.95
C ARG A 4 11.67 -12.83 29.56
N GLU A 5 10.35 -13.05 29.53
CA GLU A 5 9.32 -12.05 29.22
C GLU A 5 9.15 -10.94 30.28
N GLN A 6 9.69 -11.15 31.48
CA GLN A 6 9.62 -10.21 32.62
C GLN A 6 10.94 -9.48 32.85
N LYS A 7 11.98 -9.75 32.06
CA LYS A 7 13.25 -9.03 32.17
C LYS A 7 13.12 -7.63 31.58
N ASN A 8 13.74 -6.65 32.21
CA ASN A 8 13.79 -5.27 31.69
C ASN A 8 14.82 -5.08 30.56
N VAL A 9 15.83 -5.95 30.49
CA VAL A 9 16.89 -5.93 29.47
C VAL A 9 17.17 -7.36 28.99
N LEU A 10 17.46 -7.49 27.69
CA LEU A 10 17.95 -8.71 27.05
C LEU A 10 19.19 -8.40 26.21
N TRP A 11 20.20 -9.27 26.26
CA TRP A 11 21.40 -9.13 25.45
C TRP A 11 21.16 -9.62 24.01
N PHE A 12 21.92 -9.10 23.04
CA PHE A 12 21.73 -9.50 21.63
C PHE A 12 21.94 -11.00 21.38
N ASP A 13 22.84 -11.66 22.12
CA ASP A 13 23.04 -13.11 22.07
C ASP A 13 21.91 -13.92 22.74
N GLU A 14 21.01 -13.28 23.48
CA GLU A 14 19.80 -13.88 24.02
C GLU A 14 18.58 -13.72 23.09
N LEU A 15 18.70 -12.98 21.97
CA LEU A 15 17.57 -12.56 21.13
C LEU A 15 17.51 -13.30 19.79
N HIS A 16 16.29 -13.54 19.32
CA HIS A 16 15.97 -14.18 18.05
C HIS A 16 14.87 -13.42 17.30
N ARG A 17 14.70 -13.74 16.02
CA ARG A 17 13.68 -13.16 15.14
C ARG A 17 12.25 -13.33 15.67
N SER A 18 11.97 -14.37 16.46
CA SER A 18 10.65 -14.58 17.07
C SER A 18 10.30 -13.57 18.17
N ASP A 19 11.27 -12.77 18.64
CA ASP A 19 11.13 -11.92 19.81
C ASP A 19 10.69 -10.49 19.50
N VAL A 20 10.12 -10.23 18.30
CA VAL A 20 9.60 -8.91 17.91
C VAL A 20 8.66 -8.32 18.96
N ASN A 21 7.81 -9.14 19.60
CA ASN A 21 6.88 -8.68 20.64
C ASN A 21 7.57 -8.28 21.96
N LEU A 22 8.79 -8.77 22.19
CA LEU A 22 9.57 -8.49 23.40
C LEU A 22 10.50 -7.29 23.23
N VAL A 23 11.06 -7.07 22.04
CA VAL A 23 12.11 -6.06 21.83
C VAL A 23 11.96 -5.25 20.54
N GLY A 24 10.85 -5.38 19.81
CA GLY A 24 10.68 -4.72 18.51
C GLY A 24 11.45 -5.39 17.38
N GLY A 25 11.14 -5.00 16.15
CA GLY A 25 11.67 -5.66 14.95
C GLY A 25 13.18 -5.47 14.77
N LYS A 26 13.69 -4.24 14.82
CA LYS A 26 15.14 -3.96 14.76
C LYS A 26 15.97 -4.72 15.80
N SER A 27 15.61 -4.65 17.09
CA SER A 27 16.40 -5.34 18.13
C SER A 27 16.33 -6.86 17.97
N SER A 28 15.19 -7.42 17.55
CA SER A 28 15.06 -8.86 17.28
C SER A 28 15.93 -9.29 16.09
N SER A 29 16.06 -8.45 15.06
CA SER A 29 16.90 -8.69 13.88
C SER A 29 18.40 -8.60 14.20
N LEU A 30 18.80 -7.59 14.99
CA LEU A 30 20.17 -7.49 15.52
C LEU A 30 20.51 -8.72 16.38
N GLY A 31 19.57 -9.14 17.20
CA GLY A 31 19.65 -10.35 18.00
C GLY A 31 19.87 -11.60 17.14
N GLU A 32 19.01 -11.82 16.15
CA GLU A 32 19.08 -12.95 15.22
C GLU A 32 20.43 -13.02 14.49
N MET A 33 20.93 -11.88 14.00
CA MET A 33 22.25 -11.82 13.36
C MET A 33 23.39 -12.11 14.34
N THR A 34 23.26 -11.72 15.61
CA THR A 34 24.27 -11.96 16.65
C THR A 34 24.25 -13.40 17.16
N SER A 35 23.07 -13.99 17.34
CA SER A 35 22.88 -15.28 18.01
C SER A 35 22.90 -16.47 17.05
N ALA A 36 22.40 -16.29 15.82
CA ALA A 36 22.20 -17.38 14.86
C ALA A 36 23.14 -17.31 13.64
N MET A 37 23.80 -16.18 13.38
CA MET A 37 24.64 -15.98 12.20
C MET A 37 26.10 -15.69 12.56
N LYS A 38 27.00 -15.87 11.58
CA LYS A 38 28.43 -15.51 11.70
C LYS A 38 28.71 -14.12 11.13
N ILE A 39 27.83 -13.16 11.41
CA ILE A 39 27.92 -11.79 10.91
C ILE A 39 28.36 -10.87 12.03
N LEU A 40 29.26 -9.94 11.71
CA LEU A 40 29.78 -8.97 12.66
C LEU A 40 28.73 -7.89 12.91
N VAL A 41 28.04 -8.00 14.04
CA VAL A 41 27.14 -6.97 14.56
C VAL A 41 27.77 -6.34 15.80
N PRO A 42 27.80 -5.00 15.94
CA PRO A 42 28.27 -4.37 17.16
C PRO A 42 27.41 -4.85 18.33
N TYR A 43 28.06 -5.40 19.35
CA TYR A 43 27.38 -6.04 20.46
C TYR A 43 26.62 -5.01 21.32
N GLY A 44 25.66 -5.47 22.10
CA GLY A 44 24.79 -4.59 22.86
C GLY A 44 23.67 -5.34 23.58
N PHE A 45 22.71 -4.57 24.07
CA PHE A 45 21.52 -5.06 24.71
C PHE A 45 20.31 -4.21 24.30
N ALA A 46 19.11 -4.75 24.46
CA ALA A 46 17.86 -4.03 24.24
C ALA A 46 17.06 -3.93 25.54
N THR A 47 16.42 -2.79 25.77
CA THR A 47 15.31 -2.76 26.75
C THR A 47 14.11 -3.51 26.20
N THR A 48 13.27 -4.06 27.06
CA THR A 48 12.12 -4.84 26.62
C THR A 48 10.84 -4.01 26.59
N THR A 49 9.84 -4.50 25.86
CA THR A 49 8.48 -3.95 25.89
C THR A 49 7.85 -4.07 27.28
N HIS A 50 8.34 -5.00 28.12
CA HIS A 50 7.99 -5.05 29.54
C HIS A 50 8.49 -3.82 30.30
N ALA A 51 9.77 -3.44 30.13
CA ALA A 51 10.33 -2.25 30.76
C ALA A 51 9.57 -0.98 30.35
N TYR A 52 9.25 -0.83 29.06
CA TYR A 52 8.43 0.29 28.59
C TYR A 52 7.05 0.31 29.26
N ARG A 53 6.34 -0.83 29.27
CA ARG A 53 5.01 -0.91 29.91
C ARG A 53 5.07 -0.67 31.42
N GLN A 54 6.10 -1.16 32.10
CA GLN A 54 6.35 -0.91 33.52
C GLN A 54 6.58 0.58 33.78
N PHE A 55 7.44 1.24 32.98
CA PHE A 55 7.67 2.68 33.04
C PHE A 55 6.35 3.47 32.89
N MET A 56 5.55 3.17 31.87
CA MET A 56 4.30 3.88 31.60
C MET A 56 3.23 3.65 32.69
N ALA A 57 3.23 2.47 33.31
CA ALA A 57 2.30 2.13 34.39
C ALA A 57 2.70 2.79 35.72
N GLU A 58 3.96 2.70 36.14
CA GLU A 58 4.42 3.23 37.44
C GLU A 58 4.42 4.76 37.49
N THR A 59 4.66 5.42 36.35
CA THR A 59 4.58 6.88 36.23
C THR A 59 3.15 7.39 36.08
N GLY A 60 2.18 6.52 35.80
CA GLY A 60 0.80 6.89 35.51
C GLY A 60 0.62 7.64 34.17
N LEU A 61 1.64 7.63 33.30
CA LEU A 61 1.62 8.36 32.03
C LEU A 61 0.63 7.77 31.02
N ASN A 62 0.35 6.46 31.08
CA ASN A 62 -0.61 5.82 30.16
C ASN A 62 -1.96 6.53 30.14
N ASP A 63 -2.55 6.77 31.32
CA ASP A 63 -3.88 7.39 31.42
C ASP A 63 -3.87 8.87 31.00
N GLN A 64 -2.77 9.57 31.27
CA GLN A 64 -2.63 11.00 30.92
C GLN A 64 -2.46 11.18 29.42
N ILE A 65 -1.62 10.34 28.79
CA ILE A 65 -1.38 10.38 27.35
C ILE A 65 -2.63 10.00 26.57
N ASN A 66 -3.37 8.97 27.01
CA ASN A 66 -4.62 8.58 26.36
C ASN A 66 -5.66 9.71 26.39
N LYS A 67 -5.73 10.49 27.47
CA LYS A 67 -6.60 11.68 27.55
C LYS A 67 -6.15 12.75 26.57
N LEU A 68 -4.86 13.08 26.53
CA LEU A 68 -4.32 14.09 25.62
C LEU A 68 -4.51 13.71 24.15
N LEU A 69 -4.31 12.44 23.78
CA LEU A 69 -4.55 11.96 22.42
C LEU A 69 -6.04 12.02 22.04
N ALA A 70 -6.95 11.83 23.00
CA ALA A 70 -8.38 11.97 22.78
C ALA A 70 -8.86 13.44 22.67
N GLU A 71 -8.03 14.41 23.07
CA GLU A 71 -8.32 15.84 22.87
C GLU A 71 -8.07 16.32 21.43
N ILE A 72 -7.36 15.53 20.62
CA ILE A 72 -7.10 15.86 19.21
C ILE A 72 -8.41 15.65 18.43
N ASN A 73 -9.00 16.75 17.97
CA ASN A 73 -10.25 16.70 17.20
C ASN A 73 -10.01 16.43 15.71
N ASP A 74 -8.92 16.98 15.19
CA ASP A 74 -8.52 16.82 13.79
C ASP A 74 -7.03 16.48 13.70
N TYR A 75 -6.72 15.25 13.32
CA TYR A 75 -5.35 14.80 13.09
C TYR A 75 -4.72 15.39 11.82
N GLU A 76 -5.50 16.01 10.92
CA GLU A 76 -4.96 16.77 9.78
C GLU A 76 -4.51 18.19 10.17
N ASN A 77 -4.91 18.68 11.35
CA ASN A 77 -4.45 19.97 11.84
C ASN A 77 -3.03 19.84 12.45
N ALA A 78 -2.03 20.18 11.64
CA ALA A 78 -0.62 20.08 12.02
C ALA A 78 -0.28 20.83 13.33
N ASN A 79 -0.88 21.99 13.58
CA ASN A 79 -0.61 22.78 14.79
C ASN A 79 -1.18 22.11 16.06
N GLU A 80 -2.40 21.56 15.97
CA GLU A 80 -3.03 20.84 17.08
C GLU A 80 -2.25 19.58 17.42
N LEU A 81 -1.92 18.79 16.39
CA LEU A 81 -1.12 17.57 16.51
C LEU A 81 0.25 17.85 17.12
N HIS A 82 0.97 18.86 16.61
CA HIS A 82 2.30 19.23 17.11
C HIS A 82 2.26 19.64 18.58
N ARG A 83 1.28 20.45 18.98
CA ARG A 83 1.10 20.89 20.37
C ARG A 83 0.90 19.71 21.31
N VAL A 84 -0.02 18.80 20.98
CA VAL A 84 -0.34 17.64 21.82
C VAL A 84 0.83 16.66 21.87
N CYS A 85 1.42 16.32 20.72
CA CYS A 85 2.54 15.38 20.65
C CYS A 85 3.78 15.92 21.38
N SER A 86 4.11 17.21 21.23
CA SER A 86 5.22 17.84 21.94
C SER A 86 5.01 17.81 23.45
N HIS A 87 3.78 18.06 23.91
CA HIS A 87 3.45 17.97 25.34
C HIS A 87 3.61 16.55 25.88
N ILE A 88 3.11 15.53 25.17
CA ILE A 88 3.26 14.12 25.53
C ILE A 88 4.75 13.75 25.64
N ARG A 89 5.57 14.12 24.64
CA ARG A 89 7.00 13.82 24.65
C ARG A 89 7.71 14.46 25.83
N GLN A 90 7.40 15.72 26.13
CA GLN A 90 7.97 16.42 27.29
C GLN A 90 7.60 15.71 28.60
N MET A 91 6.35 15.30 28.78
CA MET A 91 5.91 14.55 29.97
C MET A 91 6.66 13.23 30.13
N ILE A 92 6.91 12.51 29.04
CA ILE A 92 7.68 11.26 29.09
C ILE A 92 9.12 11.53 29.51
N VAL A 93 9.77 12.56 28.99
CA VAL A 93 11.17 12.89 29.31
C VAL A 93 11.32 13.43 30.75
N GLU A 94 10.35 14.19 31.25
CA GLU A 94 10.38 14.75 32.60
C GLU A 94 10.00 13.74 33.70
N ALA A 95 9.29 12.66 33.35
CA ALA A 95 8.90 11.65 34.33
C ALA A 95 10.11 10.94 34.96
N PRO A 96 10.11 10.68 36.27
CA PRO A 96 11.20 9.96 36.90
C PRO A 96 11.18 8.49 36.43
N MET A 97 12.30 8.03 35.86
CA MET A 97 12.47 6.61 35.52
C MET A 97 12.41 5.75 36.80
N PRO A 98 11.57 4.69 36.85
CA PRO A 98 11.55 3.76 37.96
C PRO A 98 12.93 3.22 38.34
N SER A 99 13.19 3.15 39.65
CA SER A 99 14.53 2.83 40.19
C SER A 99 15.03 1.46 39.73
N GLU A 100 14.13 0.48 39.62
CA GLU A 100 14.44 -0.87 39.15
C GLU A 100 14.89 -0.88 37.68
N ILE A 101 14.15 -0.19 36.80
CA ILE A 101 14.48 -0.07 35.37
C ILE A 101 15.81 0.68 35.22
N ALA A 102 15.95 1.82 35.91
CA ALA A 102 17.17 2.63 35.87
C ALA A 102 18.40 1.85 36.33
N MET A 103 18.31 1.13 37.47
CA MET A 103 19.41 0.28 37.95
C MET A 103 19.74 -0.84 36.96
N THR A 104 18.72 -1.46 36.35
CA THR A 104 18.92 -2.55 35.39
C THR A 104 19.66 -2.07 34.14
N ILE A 105 19.26 -0.93 33.56
CA ILE A 105 19.92 -0.34 32.39
C ILE A 105 21.36 0.07 32.73
N LYS A 106 21.57 0.77 33.86
CA LYS A 106 22.92 1.19 34.29
C LYS A 106 23.84 -0.02 34.53
N LYS A 107 23.31 -1.08 35.14
CA LYS A 107 24.04 -2.33 35.34
C LYS A 107 24.36 -3.01 34.01
N ALA A 108 23.43 -3.08 33.06
CA ALA A 108 23.68 -3.64 31.75
C ALA A 108 24.77 -2.87 30.99
N TYR A 109 24.76 -1.53 31.06
CA TYR A 109 25.81 -0.69 30.48
C TYR A 109 27.19 -0.88 31.15
N ALA A 110 27.22 -1.04 32.48
CA ALA A 110 28.46 -1.40 33.19
C ALA A 110 28.98 -2.79 32.77
N THR A 111 28.09 -3.80 32.67
CA THR A 111 28.45 -5.13 32.17
C THR A 111 28.89 -5.10 30.70
N LEU A 112 28.34 -4.21 29.88
CA LEU A 112 28.78 -4.01 28.50
C LEU A 112 30.22 -3.48 28.48
N SER A 113 30.54 -2.54 29.37
CA SER A 113 31.90 -2.01 29.56
C SER A 113 32.89 -3.14 29.89
N GLU A 114 32.53 -4.02 30.82
CA GLU A 114 33.34 -5.19 31.21
C GLU A 114 33.52 -6.18 30.05
N LYS A 115 32.43 -6.53 29.36
CA LYS A 115 32.45 -7.49 28.24
C LYS A 115 33.28 -7.00 27.06
N MET A 116 33.26 -5.70 26.78
CA MET A 116 34.00 -5.09 25.68
C MET A 116 35.41 -4.64 26.06
N GLY A 117 35.75 -4.63 27.35
CA GLY A 117 37.04 -4.16 27.84
C GLY A 117 37.27 -2.65 27.65
N GLU A 118 36.19 -1.86 27.55
CA GLU A 118 36.22 -0.41 27.37
C GLU A 118 35.50 0.28 28.52
N THR A 119 36.14 1.25 29.17
CA THR A 119 35.51 2.04 30.25
C THR A 119 34.55 3.05 29.66
N GLU A 120 33.26 2.94 30.02
CA GLU A 120 32.18 3.80 29.51
C GLU A 120 32.19 3.91 27.98
N PRO A 121 31.93 2.79 27.28
CA PRO A 121 32.01 2.75 25.83
C PRO A 121 30.98 3.67 25.19
N PHE A 122 31.32 4.25 24.05
CA PHE A 122 30.33 4.98 23.26
C PHE A 122 29.31 4.00 22.67
N VAL A 123 28.04 4.36 22.75
CA VAL A 123 26.92 3.56 22.25
C VAL A 123 26.01 4.38 21.34
N ALA A 124 25.34 3.71 20.41
CA ALA A 124 24.18 4.20 19.70
C ALA A 124 22.92 3.65 20.37
N ILE A 125 21.91 4.50 20.53
CA ILE A 125 20.63 4.13 21.12
C ILE A 125 19.57 4.29 20.03
N ARG A 126 18.99 3.17 19.62
CA ARG A 126 18.03 3.11 18.51
C ARG A 126 16.67 2.64 18.99
N SER A 127 15.64 3.36 18.58
CA SER A 127 14.25 2.97 18.75
C SER A 127 13.93 1.70 17.96
N SER A 128 13.25 0.75 18.61
CA SER A 128 12.76 -0.49 18.01
C SER A 128 11.32 -0.73 18.44
N ALA A 129 10.37 -0.36 17.59
CA ALA A 129 8.95 -0.54 17.89
C ALA A 129 8.45 -1.95 17.55
N THR A 130 7.45 -2.40 18.30
CA THR A 130 6.71 -3.66 18.01
C THR A 130 5.93 -3.62 16.70
N ALA A 131 5.56 -2.42 16.23
CA ALA A 131 4.82 -2.23 15.00
C ALA A 131 5.71 -1.79 13.80
N GLU A 132 6.99 -1.51 14.02
CA GLU A 132 7.86 -0.82 13.05
C GLU A 132 8.11 -1.62 11.76
N ASP A 133 8.12 -2.94 11.87
CA ASP A 133 8.45 -3.89 10.80
C ASP A 133 7.26 -4.81 10.45
N LEU A 134 6.02 -4.28 10.48
CA LEU A 134 4.84 -5.04 10.08
C LEU A 134 4.79 -5.22 8.54
N PRO A 135 4.37 -6.38 8.01
CA PRO A 135 4.40 -6.69 6.57
C PRO A 135 3.70 -5.68 5.64
N ASN A 136 2.73 -4.94 6.19
CA ASN A 136 1.89 -3.97 5.48
C ASN A 136 2.11 -2.52 5.94
N ALA A 137 3.04 -2.26 6.87
CA ALA A 137 3.28 -0.94 7.45
C ALA A 137 4.76 -0.80 7.86
N SER A 138 5.50 0.01 7.11
CA SER A 138 6.89 0.37 7.41
C SER A 138 6.91 1.71 8.14
N PHE A 139 7.34 1.73 9.41
CA PHE A 139 7.52 2.98 10.16
C PHE A 139 8.91 3.61 9.92
N ALA A 140 9.51 3.36 8.75
CA ALA A 140 10.87 3.76 8.43
C ALA A 140 11.11 5.27 8.64
N GLY A 141 12.13 5.59 9.44
CA GLY A 141 12.58 6.97 9.69
C GLY A 141 11.58 7.83 10.46
N GLN A 142 10.61 7.23 11.17
CA GLN A 142 9.63 7.97 11.98
C GLN A 142 10.06 8.17 13.45
N GLN A 143 11.08 7.43 13.90
CA GLN A 143 11.53 7.38 15.30
C GLN A 143 13.00 7.78 15.42
N GLU A 144 13.39 8.26 16.59
CA GLU A 144 14.69 8.89 16.80
C GLU A 144 15.79 7.84 17.10
N SER A 145 17.01 8.15 16.66
CA SER A 145 18.24 7.44 17.00
C SER A 145 19.26 8.42 17.55
N TYR A 146 19.94 8.05 18.64
CA TYR A 146 20.95 8.88 19.28
C TYR A 146 22.32 8.23 19.12
N LEU A 147 23.22 8.93 18.45
CA LEU A 147 24.55 8.42 18.13
C LEU A 147 25.60 8.96 19.10
N ASN A 148 26.66 8.17 19.30
CA ASN A 148 27.84 8.56 20.07
C ASN A 148 27.50 9.02 21.51
N VAL A 149 26.68 8.23 22.20
CA VAL A 149 26.25 8.47 23.58
C VAL A 149 27.23 7.83 24.55
N ARG A 150 27.55 8.52 25.66
CA ARG A 150 28.49 8.02 26.67
C ARG A 150 28.03 8.34 28.09
N GLY A 151 28.23 7.38 28.98
CA GLY A 151 27.97 7.51 30.42
C GLY A 151 26.58 7.02 30.80
N ALA A 152 26.48 6.36 31.96
CA ALA A 152 25.29 5.63 32.35
C ALA A 152 24.03 6.51 32.50
N GLU A 153 24.19 7.76 32.97
CA GLU A 153 23.08 8.71 33.07
C GLU A 153 22.59 9.17 31.70
N MET A 154 23.51 9.44 30.76
CA MET A 154 23.15 9.86 29.42
C MET A 154 22.49 8.72 28.63
N VAL A 155 22.97 7.48 28.80
CA VAL A 155 22.33 6.30 28.22
C VAL A 155 20.90 6.17 28.74
N LEU A 156 20.68 6.35 30.04
CA LEU A 156 19.34 6.30 30.61
C LEU A 156 18.42 7.40 30.03
N ALA A 157 18.92 8.64 29.97
CA ALA A 157 18.18 9.76 29.40
C ALA A 157 17.80 9.51 27.94
N LYS A 158 18.73 9.03 27.12
CA LYS A 158 18.48 8.74 25.70
C LYS A 158 17.57 7.53 25.47
N VAL A 159 17.59 6.53 26.35
CA VAL A 159 16.57 5.45 26.33
C VAL A 159 15.17 6.01 26.59
N GLN A 160 15.05 6.97 27.52
CA GLN A 160 13.78 7.61 27.83
C GLN A 160 13.32 8.55 26.70
N GLU A 161 14.23 9.28 26.07
CA GLU A 161 13.92 10.03 24.85
C GLU A 161 13.49 9.10 23.70
N CYS A 162 14.08 7.90 23.57
CA CYS A 162 13.56 6.89 22.65
C CYS A 162 12.10 6.56 22.99
N TYR A 163 11.75 6.29 24.25
CA TYR A 163 10.35 6.04 24.66
C TYR A 163 9.42 7.20 24.26
N ALA A 164 9.88 8.44 24.39
CA ALA A 164 9.14 9.63 23.96
C ALA A 164 8.97 9.67 22.43
N SER A 165 9.97 9.23 21.66
CA SER A 165 9.93 9.23 20.18
C SER A 165 8.80 8.37 19.60
N LEU A 166 8.18 7.49 20.39
CA LEU A 166 6.95 6.82 19.99
C LEU A 166 5.85 7.82 19.66
N PHE A 167 5.82 8.99 20.31
CA PHE A 167 4.83 10.05 20.15
C PHE A 167 5.38 11.26 19.38
N THR A 168 6.28 11.06 18.41
CA THR A 168 6.52 12.08 17.38
C THR A 168 5.23 12.34 16.60
N ASP A 169 5.09 13.54 16.08
CA ASP A 169 3.91 13.99 15.33
C ASP A 169 3.61 13.01 14.20
N ARG A 170 4.67 12.62 13.46
CA ARG A 170 4.64 11.64 12.37
C ARG A 170 4.18 10.25 12.81
N ALA A 171 4.75 9.72 13.89
CA ALA A 171 4.40 8.38 14.38
C ALA A 171 2.96 8.33 14.92
N THR A 172 2.51 9.41 15.56
CA THR A 172 1.15 9.54 16.08
C THR A 172 0.12 9.66 14.96
N TYR A 173 0.35 10.53 13.98
CA TYR A 173 -0.50 10.68 12.79
C TYR A 173 -0.63 9.36 12.02
N TYR A 174 0.50 8.70 11.76
CA TYR A 174 0.52 7.47 11.00
C TYR A 174 -0.28 6.35 11.69
N ARG A 175 -0.09 6.17 13.00
CA ARG A 175 -0.88 5.18 13.77
C ARG A 175 -2.37 5.47 13.72
N HIS A 176 -2.76 6.74 13.85
CA HIS A 176 -4.16 7.15 13.74
C HIS A 176 -4.73 6.81 12.35
N LYS A 177 -4.02 7.14 11.27
CA LYS A 177 -4.43 6.84 9.89
C LYS A 177 -4.55 5.35 9.59
N GLN A 178 -3.69 4.54 10.18
CA GLN A 178 -3.72 3.08 10.02
C GLN A 178 -4.67 2.40 11.03
N HIS A 179 -5.41 3.17 11.83
CA HIS A 179 -6.29 2.70 12.89
C HIS A 179 -5.59 1.75 13.90
N PHE A 180 -4.30 1.99 14.15
CA PHE A 180 -3.55 1.26 15.17
C PHE A 180 -3.78 1.86 16.56
N PRO A 181 -4.27 1.08 17.53
CA PRO A 181 -4.48 1.60 18.88
C PRO A 181 -3.17 2.00 19.55
N HIS A 182 -3.08 3.22 20.04
CA HIS A 182 -1.85 3.80 20.62
C HIS A 182 -1.33 2.99 21.80
N GLU A 183 -2.24 2.46 22.62
CA GLU A 183 -1.95 1.68 23.83
C GLU A 183 -1.39 0.28 23.55
N LYS A 184 -1.52 -0.23 22.32
CA LYS A 184 -1.02 -1.55 21.95
C LYS A 184 0.43 -1.52 21.48
N VAL A 185 0.96 -0.35 21.12
CA VAL A 185 2.33 -0.21 20.62
C VAL A 185 3.27 0.04 21.79
N ALA A 186 4.25 -0.85 21.94
CA ALA A 186 5.35 -0.67 22.87
C ALA A 186 6.66 -0.47 22.11
N LEU A 187 7.58 0.29 22.74
CA LEU A 187 8.89 0.57 22.21
C LEU A 187 9.98 -0.11 23.03
N SER A 188 10.97 -0.67 22.35
CA SER A 188 12.26 -1.10 22.89
C SER A 188 13.35 -0.13 22.45
N ALA A 189 14.39 0.04 23.26
CA ALA A 189 15.58 0.79 22.91
C ALA A 189 16.77 -0.16 22.80
N ALA A 190 17.35 -0.27 21.60
CA ALA A 190 18.59 -0.99 21.37
C ALA A 190 19.78 -0.12 21.76
N VAL A 191 20.51 -0.52 22.80
CA VAL A 191 21.78 0.10 23.22
C VAL A 191 22.92 -0.72 22.62
N GLN A 192 23.50 -0.21 21.55
CA GLN A 192 24.48 -0.91 20.72
C GLN A 192 25.84 -0.21 20.77
N MET A 193 26.94 -0.95 20.80
CA MET A 193 28.29 -0.39 20.68
C MET A 193 28.42 0.51 19.45
N MET A 194 28.98 1.70 19.65
CA MET A 194 29.18 2.66 18.56
C MET A 194 30.30 2.19 17.65
N VAL A 195 30.03 2.13 16.34
CA VAL A 195 31.06 1.98 15.32
C VAL A 195 31.61 3.36 15.00
N PHE A 196 32.93 3.51 15.06
CA PHE A 196 33.60 4.77 14.73
C PHE A 196 33.74 4.88 13.22
N SER A 197 32.61 5.04 12.53
CA SER A 197 32.53 4.91 11.07
C SER A 197 33.36 5.97 10.35
N LYS A 198 34.35 5.53 9.57
CA LYS A 198 34.97 6.40 8.54
C LYS A 198 34.21 6.36 7.22
N ALA A 199 33.43 5.31 7.00
CA ALA A 199 32.48 5.18 5.90
C ALA A 199 31.30 4.34 6.37
N SER A 200 30.15 4.52 5.74
CA SER A 200 28.93 3.76 6.02
C SER A 200 28.23 3.43 4.71
N GLY A 201 27.37 2.42 4.73
CA GLY A 201 26.62 2.04 3.53
C GLY A 201 25.26 1.43 3.84
N VAL A 202 24.35 1.60 2.89
CA VAL A 202 23.03 0.94 2.87
C VAL A 202 23.04 -0.04 1.70
N MET A 203 22.48 -1.22 1.90
CA MET A 203 22.47 -2.26 0.88
C MET A 203 21.13 -2.98 0.83
N PHE A 204 20.70 -3.30 -0.40
CA PHE A 204 19.52 -4.08 -0.67
C PHE A 204 19.91 -5.38 -1.35
N SER A 205 19.34 -6.49 -0.90
CA SER A 205 19.56 -7.79 -1.54
C SER A 205 18.77 -7.97 -2.84
N VAL A 206 18.14 -6.92 -3.37
CA VAL A 206 17.43 -6.87 -4.66
C VAL A 206 17.68 -5.50 -5.26
N ASN A 207 17.70 -5.37 -6.59
CA ASN A 207 17.68 -4.05 -7.18
C ASN A 207 16.29 -3.41 -6.98
N VAL A 208 16.21 -2.48 -6.04
CA VAL A 208 14.96 -1.82 -5.66
C VAL A 208 14.36 -0.96 -6.76
N ALA A 209 15.16 -0.51 -7.75
CA ALA A 209 14.69 0.33 -8.85
C ALA A 209 13.76 -0.42 -9.82
N ASN A 210 14.07 -1.70 -10.05
CA ASN A 210 13.48 -2.48 -11.13
C ASN A 210 13.01 -3.89 -10.70
N GLY A 211 13.35 -4.31 -9.48
CA GLY A 211 12.99 -5.60 -8.92
C GLY A 211 13.88 -6.75 -9.34
N ASN A 212 15.04 -6.47 -9.96
CA ASN A 212 15.95 -7.50 -10.42
C ASN A 212 16.61 -8.22 -9.24
N ASP A 213 16.18 -9.46 -9.01
CA ASP A 213 16.61 -10.30 -7.89
C ASP A 213 17.98 -10.96 -8.09
N ALA A 214 18.51 -10.90 -9.30
CA ALA A 214 19.88 -11.30 -9.60
C ALA A 214 20.90 -10.21 -9.22
N GLN A 215 20.46 -9.09 -8.67
CA GLN A 215 21.29 -7.94 -8.33
C GLN A 215 21.21 -7.58 -6.84
N ILE A 216 22.33 -7.10 -6.30
CA ILE A 216 22.46 -6.46 -4.99
C ILE A 216 22.81 -4.99 -5.25
N VAL A 217 22.19 -4.07 -4.55
CA VAL A 217 22.51 -2.64 -4.63
C VAL A 217 23.20 -2.23 -3.34
N ILE A 218 24.32 -1.52 -3.44
CA ILE A 218 25.07 -0.99 -2.31
C ILE A 218 25.34 0.49 -2.54
N ASP A 219 24.85 1.33 -1.64
CA ASP A 219 25.10 2.76 -1.61
C ASP A 219 26.03 3.11 -0.44
N THR A 220 27.04 3.95 -0.65
CA THR A 220 28.06 4.25 0.39
C THR A 220 28.41 5.74 0.51
N ILE A 221 28.69 6.19 1.74
CA ILE A 221 29.13 7.55 2.06
C ILE A 221 30.32 7.57 3.03
N TRP A 222 30.99 8.71 3.13
CA TRP A 222 31.97 8.98 4.20
C TRP A 222 31.27 9.26 5.54
N GLY A 223 31.93 8.93 6.65
CA GLY A 223 31.43 9.14 8.01
C GLY A 223 30.25 8.23 8.38
N LEU A 224 29.37 8.74 9.24
CA LEU A 224 28.20 8.05 9.78
C LEU A 224 27.05 7.91 8.77
N GLY A 225 26.37 6.76 8.81
CA GLY A 225 25.28 6.39 7.90
C GLY A 225 24.00 7.21 8.02
N GLU A 226 23.86 8.07 9.03
CA GLU A 226 22.67 8.92 9.17
C GLU A 226 22.44 9.78 7.92
N TYR A 227 23.51 10.24 7.27
CA TYR A 227 23.43 11.16 6.12
C TYR A 227 22.99 10.48 4.82
N ILE A 228 23.16 9.16 4.70
CA ILE A 228 22.66 8.40 3.55
C ILE A 228 21.17 8.07 3.71
N VAL A 229 20.73 7.76 4.94
CA VAL A 229 19.32 7.51 5.27
C VAL A 229 18.50 8.80 5.15
N LEU A 230 19.04 9.93 5.65
CA LEU A 230 18.40 11.25 5.53
C LEU A 230 18.51 11.84 4.10
N GLY A 231 19.31 11.25 3.21
CA GLY A 231 19.55 11.77 1.86
C GLY A 231 20.32 13.09 1.80
N LYS A 232 21.01 13.49 2.88
CA LYS A 232 21.84 14.70 2.95
C LYS A 232 23.07 14.62 2.05
N VAL A 233 23.58 13.42 1.82
CA VAL A 233 24.74 13.16 0.96
C VAL A 233 24.32 12.20 -0.14
N THR A 234 24.61 12.54 -1.39
CA THR A 234 24.44 11.59 -2.49
C THR A 234 25.53 10.53 -2.43
N PRO A 235 25.17 9.24 -2.30
CA PRO A 235 26.13 8.18 -2.09
C PRO A 235 26.83 7.76 -3.38
N ASP A 236 27.96 7.07 -3.23
CA ASP A 236 28.45 6.20 -4.30
C ASP A 236 27.48 5.04 -4.48
N HIS A 237 27.20 4.68 -5.73
CA HIS A 237 26.23 3.65 -6.09
C HIS A 237 26.92 2.47 -6.77
N PHE A 238 26.63 1.26 -6.29
CA PHE A 238 27.16 0.01 -6.84
C PHE A 238 26.03 -0.99 -7.07
N VAL A 239 25.99 -1.58 -8.26
CA VAL A 239 25.12 -2.73 -8.56
C VAL A 239 26.01 -3.94 -8.73
N ILE A 240 25.72 -5.01 -8.00
CA ILE A 240 26.51 -6.24 -7.94
C ILE A 240 25.66 -7.40 -8.44
N ASN A 241 26.24 -8.26 -9.29
CA ASN A 241 25.58 -9.50 -9.72
C ASN A 241 25.65 -10.55 -8.59
N LYS A 242 24.50 -11.00 -8.10
CA LYS A 242 24.37 -11.91 -6.95
C LYS A 242 25.00 -13.30 -7.17
N ASN A 243 25.16 -13.74 -8.43
CA ASN A 243 25.69 -15.06 -8.75
C ASN A 243 27.21 -15.12 -8.60
N ASN A 244 27.93 -14.14 -9.15
CA ASN A 244 29.40 -14.11 -9.17
C ASN A 244 30.00 -13.00 -8.29
N LEU A 245 29.17 -12.19 -7.64
CA LEU A 245 29.51 -11.05 -6.78
C LEU A 245 30.33 -9.95 -7.49
N GLN A 246 30.30 -9.89 -8.82
CA GLN A 246 31.01 -8.83 -9.55
C GLN A 246 30.18 -7.55 -9.62
N VAL A 247 30.85 -6.41 -9.46
CA VAL A 247 30.27 -5.08 -9.70
C VAL A 247 29.96 -4.93 -11.20
N VAL A 248 28.68 -4.78 -11.54
CA VAL A 248 28.19 -4.60 -12.92
C VAL A 248 27.96 -3.13 -13.26
N GLU A 249 27.67 -2.31 -12.26
CA GLU A 249 27.50 -0.87 -12.41
C GLU A 249 28.15 -0.14 -11.23
N ARG A 250 28.77 1.00 -11.51
CA ARG A 250 29.44 1.83 -10.52
C ARG A 250 29.28 3.31 -10.87
N SER A 251 28.80 4.09 -9.91
CA SER A 251 28.80 5.55 -9.94
C SER A 251 29.47 6.09 -8.69
N VAL A 252 30.55 6.85 -8.86
CA VAL A 252 31.26 7.50 -7.75
C VAL A 252 31.06 8.99 -7.88
N VAL A 253 30.52 9.61 -6.84
CA VAL A 253 30.14 11.03 -6.87
C VAL A 253 30.88 11.80 -5.78
N PRO A 254 31.16 13.11 -5.98
CA PRO A 254 31.79 13.92 -4.95
C PRO A 254 30.92 14.00 -3.69
N LYS A 255 31.40 13.40 -2.60
CA LYS A 255 30.76 13.48 -1.27
C LYS A 255 31.40 14.62 -0.50
N THR A 256 30.75 15.79 -0.48
CA THR A 256 31.35 17.06 -0.03
C THR A 256 31.30 17.27 1.49
N ILE A 257 30.45 16.53 2.19
CA ILE A 257 30.29 16.60 3.65
C ILE A 257 30.21 15.18 4.22
N GLU A 258 30.59 15.02 5.48
CA GLU A 258 30.43 13.80 6.26
C GLU A 258 29.94 14.12 7.68
N LEU A 259 29.27 13.15 8.30
CA LEU A 259 28.87 13.25 9.70
C LEU A 259 29.87 12.48 10.57
N CYS A 260 30.53 13.19 11.48
CA CYS A 260 31.60 12.67 12.33
C CYS A 260 31.18 12.65 13.81
N GLN A 261 31.67 11.66 14.56
CA GLN A 261 31.55 11.63 16.01
C GLN A 261 32.37 12.77 16.64
N THR A 262 31.87 13.34 17.74
CA THR A 262 32.66 14.25 18.58
C THR A 262 33.33 13.48 19.73
N PRO A 263 34.55 13.86 20.16
CA PRO A 263 35.23 13.18 21.28
C PRO A 263 34.48 13.21 22.62
N GLY A 264 33.59 14.20 22.82
CA GLY A 264 32.80 14.39 24.05
C GLY A 264 31.40 13.78 24.03
N GLY A 265 31.00 13.16 22.92
CA GLY A 265 29.65 12.64 22.71
C GLY A 265 28.79 13.51 21.80
N GLY A 266 27.96 12.87 20.98
CA GLY A 266 27.22 13.49 19.88
C GLY A 266 27.95 13.47 18.54
N VAL A 267 27.45 14.25 17.58
CA VAL A 267 27.91 14.25 16.18
C VAL A 267 28.02 15.67 15.66
N HIS A 268 28.86 15.88 14.64
CA HIS A 268 29.00 17.14 13.95
C HIS A 268 29.27 16.91 12.46
N GLU A 269 28.85 17.87 11.64
CA GLU A 269 29.12 17.86 10.20
C GLU A 269 30.50 18.46 9.92
N GLU A 270 31.25 17.82 9.04
CA GLU A 270 32.56 18.32 8.58
C GLU A 270 32.65 18.26 7.05
N PRO A 271 33.24 19.26 6.38
CA PRO A 271 33.51 19.19 4.95
C PRO A 271 34.56 18.12 4.64
N VAL A 272 34.29 17.34 3.60
CA VAL A 272 35.22 16.31 3.11
C VAL A 272 36.28 16.98 2.24
N PRO A 273 37.59 16.72 2.47
CA PRO A 273 38.66 17.21 1.60
C PRO A 273 38.42 16.85 0.12
N ALA A 274 38.65 17.81 -0.79
CA ALA A 274 38.26 17.67 -2.20
C ALA A 274 38.87 16.44 -2.90
N ASP A 275 40.08 16.04 -2.52
CA ASP A 275 40.77 14.85 -3.05
C ASP A 275 40.18 13.53 -2.52
N ARG A 276 39.56 13.54 -1.33
CA ARG A 276 38.82 12.41 -0.74
C ARG A 276 37.38 12.36 -1.22
N ALA A 277 36.75 13.52 -1.45
CA ALA A 277 35.35 13.63 -1.87
C ALA A 277 35.05 12.83 -3.14
N ILE A 278 35.98 12.83 -4.09
CA ILE A 278 35.86 12.17 -5.40
C ILE A 278 36.23 10.69 -5.40
N ARG A 279 36.69 10.14 -4.26
CA ARG A 279 37.06 8.72 -4.13
C ARG A 279 35.83 7.92 -3.65
N PRO A 280 35.78 6.61 -3.97
CA PRO A 280 34.77 5.75 -3.39
C PRO A 280 34.94 5.65 -1.87
N ALA A 281 33.83 5.65 -1.12
CA ALA A 281 33.87 5.56 0.34
C ALA A 281 34.37 4.19 0.85
N LEU A 282 34.05 3.12 0.11
CA LEU A 282 34.52 1.75 0.38
C LEU A 282 35.41 1.24 -0.76
N THR A 283 36.33 0.33 -0.42
CA THR A 283 37.14 -0.39 -1.41
C THR A 283 36.32 -1.46 -2.11
N GLU A 284 36.78 -1.93 -3.27
CA GLU A 284 36.08 -2.99 -4.00
C GLU A 284 36.01 -4.31 -3.22
N ASP A 285 37.06 -4.64 -2.46
CA ASP A 285 37.07 -5.81 -1.57
C ASP A 285 36.01 -5.67 -0.45
N GLN A 286 35.83 -4.48 0.09
CA GLN A 286 34.80 -4.19 1.09
C GLN A 286 33.40 -4.26 0.49
N ILE A 287 33.20 -3.79 -0.74
CA ILE A 287 31.93 -3.95 -1.47
C ILE A 287 31.61 -5.43 -1.71
N HIS A 288 32.60 -6.24 -2.06
CA HIS A 288 32.42 -7.69 -2.22
C HIS A 288 32.10 -8.38 -0.88
N GLU A 289 32.74 -7.98 0.22
CA GLU A 289 32.44 -8.47 1.57
C GLU A 289 30.98 -8.17 1.95
N LEU A 290 30.53 -6.93 1.75
CA LEU A 290 29.13 -6.53 1.99
C LEU A 290 28.13 -7.29 1.12
N ALA A 291 28.44 -7.50 -0.16
CA ALA A 291 27.60 -8.29 -1.05
C ALA A 291 27.52 -9.77 -0.59
N GLY A 292 28.59 -10.29 -0.01
CA GLY A 292 28.62 -11.58 0.67
C GLY A 292 27.64 -11.64 1.85
N TYR A 293 27.71 -10.66 2.75
CA TYR A 293 26.78 -10.56 3.89
C TYR A 293 25.32 -10.45 3.42
N ALA A 294 25.02 -9.58 2.45
CA ALA A 294 23.67 -9.41 1.92
C ALA A 294 23.05 -10.73 1.44
N LYS A 295 23.84 -11.56 0.75
CA LYS A 295 23.42 -12.87 0.25
C LYS A 295 23.20 -13.89 1.38
N GLU A 296 24.05 -13.87 2.40
CA GLU A 296 23.88 -14.74 3.58
C GLU A 296 22.65 -14.37 4.42
N ILE A 297 22.42 -13.07 4.61
CA ILE A 297 21.25 -12.54 5.34
C ILE A 297 19.97 -12.85 4.56
N GLU A 298 19.88 -12.53 3.27
CA GLU A 298 18.71 -12.88 2.44
C GLU A 298 18.37 -14.37 2.52
N LYS A 299 19.39 -15.24 2.43
CA LYS A 299 19.22 -16.69 2.52
C LYS A 299 18.68 -17.12 3.90
N HIS A 300 19.17 -16.52 4.97
CA HIS A 300 18.74 -16.84 6.34
C HIS A 300 17.31 -16.37 6.62
N TYR A 301 16.97 -15.16 6.17
CA TYR A 301 15.67 -14.54 6.41
C TYR A 301 14.58 -15.05 5.46
N GLY A 302 14.95 -15.54 4.27
CA GLY A 302 14.03 -16.08 3.26
C GLY A 302 13.23 -15.01 2.50
N CYS A 303 13.64 -13.75 2.60
CA CYS A 303 13.04 -12.61 1.89
C CYS A 303 14.13 -11.63 1.48
N TYR A 304 13.81 -10.65 0.62
CA TYR A 304 14.78 -9.59 0.33
C TYR A 304 15.00 -8.73 1.56
N MET A 305 16.19 -8.16 1.68
CA MET A 305 16.66 -7.48 2.89
C MET A 305 17.15 -6.08 2.56
N ASP A 306 16.80 -5.14 3.45
CA ASP A 306 17.33 -3.79 3.58
C ASP A 306 18.28 -3.77 4.79
N MET A 307 19.53 -3.39 4.56
CA MET A 307 20.62 -3.55 5.54
C MET A 307 21.50 -2.31 5.58
N GLU A 308 21.99 -2.00 6.78
CA GLU A 308 22.91 -0.88 7.02
C GLU A 308 24.24 -1.40 7.55
N SER A 309 25.33 -0.78 7.12
CA SER A 309 26.69 -1.13 7.48
C SER A 309 27.56 0.08 7.80
N ALA A 310 28.61 -0.17 8.57
CA ALA A 310 29.60 0.82 8.97
C ALA A 310 31.01 0.23 8.92
N LEU A 311 31.96 0.99 8.39
CA LEU A 311 33.38 0.66 8.38
C LEU A 311 34.09 1.37 9.53
N ASP A 312 34.55 0.60 10.53
CA ASP A 312 35.20 1.15 11.72
C ASP A 312 36.59 1.72 11.39
N ALA A 313 36.82 3.00 11.72
CA ALA A 313 38.11 3.66 11.55
C ALA A 313 39.24 3.03 12.38
N ARG A 314 38.91 2.39 13.50
CA ARG A 314 39.88 1.83 14.46
C ARG A 314 40.36 0.44 14.06
N THR A 315 39.47 -0.35 13.45
CA THR A 315 39.75 -1.78 13.15
C THR A 315 39.74 -2.10 11.66
N ASP A 316 39.28 -1.16 10.82
CA ASP A 316 39.06 -1.35 9.38
C ASP A 316 38.12 -2.52 9.04
N ARG A 317 37.23 -2.88 9.97
CA ARG A 317 36.24 -3.94 9.82
C ARG A 317 34.87 -3.37 9.47
N LEU A 318 34.16 -4.09 8.61
CA LEU A 318 32.76 -3.84 8.31
C LEU A 318 31.87 -4.46 9.39
N TRP A 319 30.91 -3.66 9.85
CA TRP A 319 29.92 -4.04 10.84
C TRP A 319 28.53 -3.85 10.25
N LEU A 320 27.65 -4.84 10.41
CA LEU A 320 26.22 -4.69 10.14
C LEU A 320 25.57 -4.03 11.34
N VAL A 321 24.99 -2.85 11.13
CA VAL A 321 24.39 -2.03 12.20
C VAL A 321 22.86 -2.13 12.22
N GLN A 322 22.25 -2.59 11.13
CA GLN A 322 20.82 -2.87 11.04
C GLN A 322 20.53 -3.84 9.89
N ALA A 323 19.47 -4.64 10.01
CA ALA A 323 18.91 -5.41 8.91
C ALA A 323 17.40 -5.57 9.11
N ARG A 324 16.61 -5.52 8.04
CA ARG A 324 15.17 -5.78 8.07
C ARG A 324 14.68 -6.28 6.70
N PRO A 325 13.52 -6.93 6.62
CA PRO A 325 12.91 -7.24 5.33
C PRO A 325 12.69 -5.99 4.48
N GLU A 326 13.04 -6.06 3.19
CA GLU A 326 12.65 -5.06 2.20
C GLU A 326 11.15 -5.22 1.91
N THR A 327 10.38 -4.14 1.82
CA THR A 327 8.91 -4.19 1.91
C THR A 327 8.18 -4.24 0.58
N VAL A 328 8.78 -3.79 -0.54
CA VAL A 328 8.09 -3.69 -1.83
C VAL A 328 8.23 -4.98 -2.63
N TRP A 329 9.46 -5.46 -2.79
CA TRP A 329 9.78 -6.63 -3.58
C TRP A 329 9.72 -7.92 -2.76
N SER A 330 9.98 -7.93 -1.45
CA SER A 330 9.78 -9.16 -0.64
C SER A 330 8.32 -9.59 -0.61
N ASN A 331 7.39 -8.63 -0.60
CA ASN A 331 5.96 -8.91 -0.71
C ASN A 331 5.60 -9.50 -2.09
N LYS A 332 6.38 -9.21 -3.14
CA LYS A 332 6.27 -9.83 -4.47
C LYS A 332 7.02 -11.17 -4.59
N ASN A 333 8.11 -11.37 -3.84
CA ASN A 333 9.03 -12.51 -3.98
C ASN A 333 8.49 -13.85 -3.46
N ASN A 334 7.38 -13.85 -2.71
CA ASN A 334 6.59 -15.07 -2.48
C ASN A 334 5.87 -15.59 -3.75
N LYS A 335 6.07 -14.93 -4.90
CA LYS A 335 5.63 -15.32 -6.24
C LYS A 335 6.77 -15.02 -7.25
N GLN A 336 7.83 -15.84 -7.28
CA GLN A 336 8.88 -15.78 -8.32
C GLN A 336 8.30 -15.97 -9.74
N ALA A 337 8.86 -15.47 -10.84
CA ALA A 337 9.84 -14.43 -11.17
C ALA A 337 9.79 -14.33 -12.71
N SER A 338 9.62 -13.14 -13.30
CA SER A 338 9.65 -12.97 -14.76
C SER A 338 10.66 -11.91 -15.17
N LYS A 339 11.55 -12.32 -16.08
CA LYS A 339 12.77 -11.63 -16.55
C LYS A 339 12.49 -10.32 -17.28
N GLU A 340 13.38 -9.36 -17.05
CA GLU A 340 13.46 -8.07 -17.74
C GLU A 340 14.04 -8.18 -19.17
N SER A 341 13.58 -7.29 -20.03
CA SER A 341 14.11 -7.01 -21.38
C SER A 341 14.55 -5.55 -21.46
N THR A 342 15.80 -5.33 -21.89
CA THR A 342 16.44 -4.03 -22.11
C THR A 342 16.02 -3.44 -23.46
N VAL A 343 15.59 -2.17 -23.46
CA VAL A 343 15.25 -1.42 -24.69
C VAL A 343 16.40 -0.46 -25.03
N SER A 344 16.88 -0.53 -26.27
CA SER A 344 17.82 0.44 -26.85
C SER A 344 17.03 1.55 -27.56
N MET A 345 17.32 2.82 -27.27
CA MET A 345 16.72 3.99 -27.93
C MET A 345 17.63 4.58 -29.00
N ASN A 346 17.05 5.03 -30.12
CA ASN A 346 17.74 5.81 -31.15
C ASN A 346 17.02 7.15 -31.45
N LYS A 347 17.85 8.21 -31.53
CA LYS A 347 17.69 9.59 -32.07
C LYS A 347 17.00 10.69 -31.23
N THR A 348 17.87 11.47 -30.58
CA THR A 348 17.85 12.93 -30.30
C THR A 348 16.55 13.54 -29.79
N LYS A 349 16.20 13.21 -28.55
CA LYS A 349 15.38 14.05 -27.68
C LYS A 349 16.31 14.98 -26.89
N LYS A 350 15.94 16.26 -26.69
CA LYS A 350 16.74 17.18 -25.86
C LYS A 350 16.53 16.81 -24.39
N ILE A 351 17.49 16.08 -23.85
CA ILE A 351 17.58 15.76 -22.42
C ILE A 351 17.93 17.04 -21.68
N LEU A 352 17.13 17.39 -20.67
CA LEU A 352 17.36 18.55 -19.82
C LEU A 352 18.25 18.21 -18.64
N VAL A 353 17.92 17.13 -17.92
CA VAL A 353 18.69 16.67 -16.77
C VAL A 353 18.57 15.15 -16.61
N LYS A 354 19.55 14.54 -15.95
CA LYS A 354 19.57 13.12 -15.58
C LYS A 354 19.68 13.00 -14.06
N GLY A 355 19.16 11.93 -13.49
CA GLY A 355 19.29 11.60 -12.07
C GLY A 355 19.16 10.09 -11.85
N LEU A 356 19.17 9.68 -10.59
CA LEU A 356 18.99 8.28 -10.18
C LEU A 356 17.50 7.89 -10.28
N PRO A 357 17.16 6.73 -10.89
CA PRO A 357 15.78 6.28 -11.09
C PRO A 357 15.17 5.74 -9.78
N ALA A 358 14.69 6.64 -8.92
CA ALA A 358 14.26 6.31 -7.57
C ALA A 358 12.98 5.47 -7.54
N SER A 359 11.96 5.88 -8.30
CA SER A 359 10.67 5.18 -8.39
C SER A 359 10.19 5.21 -9.86
N PRO A 360 9.89 4.04 -10.46
CA PRO A 360 9.67 3.94 -11.90
C PRO A 360 8.34 4.55 -12.33
N GLY A 361 8.31 5.11 -13.54
CA GLY A 361 7.11 5.63 -14.18
C GLY A 361 7.44 6.73 -15.18
N VAL A 362 6.44 7.15 -15.95
CA VAL A 362 6.53 8.30 -16.84
C VAL A 362 5.46 9.29 -16.44
N SER A 363 5.82 10.56 -16.28
CA SER A 363 4.87 11.63 -15.97
C SER A 363 5.24 12.88 -16.77
N THR A 364 4.23 13.67 -17.08
CA THR A 364 4.37 14.93 -17.81
C THR A 364 3.59 16.00 -17.07
N GLY A 365 4.21 17.15 -16.85
CA GLY A 365 3.60 18.24 -16.08
C GLY A 365 4.43 19.51 -16.15
N LYS A 366 3.87 20.59 -15.59
CA LYS A 366 4.59 21.83 -15.40
C LYS A 366 5.50 21.71 -14.19
N VAL A 367 6.74 22.18 -14.32
CA VAL A 367 7.69 22.26 -13.21
C VAL A 367 7.21 23.29 -12.20
N HIS A 368 7.28 22.94 -10.93
CA HIS A 368 7.18 23.88 -9.82
C HIS A 368 8.37 23.66 -8.89
N VAL A 369 9.26 24.64 -8.84
CA VAL A 369 10.48 24.66 -8.04
C VAL A 369 10.17 25.24 -6.66
N ILE A 370 10.05 24.36 -5.66
CA ILE A 370 9.76 24.76 -4.29
C ILE A 370 11.01 24.52 -3.44
N ALA A 371 11.51 25.55 -2.78
CA ALA A 371 12.73 25.46 -1.96
C ALA A 371 12.46 25.12 -0.49
N ASP A 372 11.31 25.55 0.06
CA ASP A 372 10.91 25.34 1.46
C ASP A 372 9.52 24.70 1.52
N PRO A 373 9.31 23.65 2.34
CA PRO A 373 7.99 23.00 2.47
C PRO A 373 6.86 23.93 2.94
N LYS A 374 7.15 25.12 3.46
CA LYS A 374 6.10 26.10 3.80
C LYS A 374 5.29 26.59 2.61
N ASP A 375 5.87 26.53 1.41
CA ASP A 375 5.24 27.04 0.19
C ASP A 375 4.47 25.94 -0.56
N ILE A 376 4.28 24.77 0.06
CA ILE A 376 3.55 23.61 -0.50
C ILE A 376 2.09 23.92 -0.83
N ASP A 377 1.47 24.88 -0.12
CA ASP A 377 0.08 25.25 -0.36
C ASP A 377 -0.14 25.88 -1.76
N GLU A 378 0.94 26.34 -2.40
CA GLU A 378 0.93 26.87 -3.77
C GLU A 378 1.02 25.77 -4.85
N PHE A 379 1.24 24.50 -4.45
CA PHE A 379 1.48 23.38 -5.36
C PHE A 379 0.18 22.69 -5.83
N GLU A 380 -0.01 22.62 -7.16
CA GLU A 380 -1.22 22.09 -7.80
C GLU A 380 -1.06 20.62 -8.25
N GLU A 381 -2.19 19.92 -8.40
CA GLU A 381 -2.21 18.52 -8.82
C GLU A 381 -1.84 18.38 -10.31
N GLY A 382 -0.94 17.44 -10.64
CA GLY A 382 -0.42 17.25 -11.99
C GLY A 382 0.82 18.08 -12.35
N GLU A 383 1.32 18.92 -11.44
CA GLU A 383 2.64 19.55 -11.56
C GLU A 383 3.78 18.53 -11.35
N ILE A 384 5.02 18.96 -11.59
CA ILE A 384 6.25 18.20 -11.30
C ILE A 384 6.99 18.96 -10.22
N LEU A 385 7.07 18.35 -9.04
CA LEU A 385 7.75 18.94 -7.90
C LEU A 385 9.26 18.88 -8.11
N VAL A 386 9.89 20.04 -8.18
CA VAL A 386 11.34 20.19 -8.25
C VAL A 386 11.83 20.82 -6.94
N THR A 387 12.77 20.17 -6.26
CA THR A 387 13.30 20.70 -4.99
C THR A 387 14.73 20.22 -4.72
N LEU A 388 15.37 20.82 -3.71
CA LEU A 388 16.71 20.42 -3.25
C LEU A 388 16.70 19.01 -2.64
N MET A 389 15.76 18.77 -1.72
CA MET A 389 15.48 17.48 -1.09
C MET A 389 14.07 17.50 -0.51
N THR A 390 13.45 16.34 -0.35
CA THR A 390 12.19 16.22 0.40
C THR A 390 12.45 15.79 1.84
N SER A 391 11.74 16.39 2.79
CA SER A 391 11.49 15.88 4.15
C SER A 391 10.05 15.34 4.27
N PRO A 392 9.64 14.72 5.39
CA PRO A 392 8.26 14.29 5.61
C PRO A 392 7.20 15.39 5.45
N ASP A 393 7.57 16.65 5.65
CA ASP A 393 6.68 17.81 5.47
C ASP A 393 6.22 17.96 4.02
N TRP A 394 6.96 17.37 3.07
CA TRP A 394 6.65 17.37 1.64
C TRP A 394 5.61 16.35 1.22
N VAL A 395 5.25 15.40 2.09
CA VAL A 395 4.32 14.30 1.75
C VAL A 395 2.99 14.78 1.15
N PRO A 396 2.34 15.87 1.64
CA PRO A 396 1.13 16.39 1.01
C PRO A 396 1.33 16.80 -0.45
N ALA A 397 2.46 17.44 -0.79
CA ALA A 397 2.80 17.80 -2.17
C ALA A 397 3.19 16.57 -2.99
N MET A 398 3.99 15.67 -2.41
CA MET A 398 4.46 14.45 -3.06
C MET A 398 3.30 13.60 -3.57
N LYS A 399 2.16 13.53 -2.86
CA LYS A 399 0.97 12.77 -3.29
C LYS A 399 0.32 13.29 -4.58
N LYS A 400 0.55 14.55 -4.94
CA LYS A 400 -0.14 15.23 -6.04
C LYS A 400 0.60 15.16 -7.38
N ALA A 401 1.85 14.68 -7.38
CA ALA A 401 2.78 14.95 -8.47
C ALA A 401 3.96 14.01 -8.53
N ALA A 402 4.62 13.98 -9.68
CA ALA A 402 5.93 13.36 -9.79
C ALA A 402 7.06 14.27 -9.29
N ILE A 403 8.18 13.67 -8.88
CA ILE A 403 9.19 14.35 -8.05
C ILE A 403 10.58 14.29 -8.70
N ILE A 404 11.29 15.42 -8.72
CA ILE A 404 12.70 15.50 -9.09
C ILE A 404 13.48 16.24 -8.01
N THR A 405 14.55 15.64 -7.47
CA THR A 405 15.41 16.31 -6.47
C THR A 405 16.87 16.48 -6.89
N ASP A 406 17.50 17.58 -6.45
CA ASP A 406 18.93 17.83 -6.67
C ASP A 406 19.81 16.80 -5.96
N ASN A 407 19.48 16.53 -4.70
CA ASN A 407 20.24 15.66 -3.80
C ASN A 407 19.44 14.39 -3.47
N GLY A 408 20.16 13.37 -2.99
CA GLY A 408 19.57 12.13 -2.51
C GLY A 408 19.99 10.90 -3.33
N GLY A 409 20.12 9.77 -2.64
CA GLY A 409 20.36 8.45 -3.23
C GLY A 409 19.10 7.58 -3.29
N MET A 410 19.23 6.31 -3.64
CA MET A 410 18.11 5.38 -3.78
C MET A 410 17.39 5.10 -2.45
N THR A 411 17.98 5.50 -1.33
CA THR A 411 17.48 5.29 0.04
C THR A 411 16.93 6.56 0.68
N CYS A 412 16.95 7.69 -0.02
CA CYS A 412 16.51 8.96 0.58
C CYS A 412 14.99 8.99 0.79
N HIS A 413 14.53 9.96 1.59
CA HIS A 413 13.11 10.16 1.86
C HIS A 413 12.25 10.20 0.59
N ALA A 414 12.66 10.98 -0.42
CA ALA A 414 11.95 11.09 -1.70
C ALA A 414 11.80 9.71 -2.36
N ALA A 415 12.88 8.93 -2.41
CA ALA A 415 12.91 7.63 -3.05
C ALA A 415 12.02 6.60 -2.33
N ILE A 416 12.07 6.55 -1.00
CA ILE A 416 11.29 5.59 -0.20
C ILE A 416 9.79 5.88 -0.33
N VAL A 417 9.38 7.11 -0.02
CA VAL A 417 7.96 7.50 -0.02
C VAL A 417 7.37 7.40 -1.42
N SER A 418 8.10 7.82 -2.46
CA SER A 418 7.61 7.72 -3.84
C SER A 418 7.44 6.27 -4.29
N ARG A 419 8.28 5.33 -3.84
CA ARG A 419 8.08 3.89 -4.12
C ARG A 419 6.85 3.34 -3.41
N GLU A 420 6.66 3.69 -2.13
CA GLU A 420 5.50 3.29 -1.34
C GLU A 420 4.19 3.80 -1.95
N MET A 421 4.21 5.03 -2.48
CA MET A 421 3.06 5.67 -3.10
C MET A 421 2.95 5.41 -4.62
N GLN A 422 3.88 4.67 -5.21
CA GLN A 422 3.97 4.40 -6.66
C GLN A 422 4.00 5.67 -7.54
N ILE A 423 4.69 6.70 -7.05
CA ILE A 423 4.83 8.00 -7.70
C ILE A 423 6.15 8.02 -8.47
N PRO A 424 6.18 8.44 -9.75
CA PRO A 424 7.43 8.54 -10.51
C PRO A 424 8.40 9.53 -9.85
N CYS A 425 9.64 9.11 -9.60
CA CYS A 425 10.61 9.92 -8.86
C CYS A 425 12.04 9.75 -9.39
N ILE A 426 12.73 10.87 -9.58
CA ILE A 426 14.15 10.95 -9.94
C ILE A 426 14.86 11.74 -8.83
N VAL A 427 15.97 11.22 -8.31
CA VAL A 427 16.72 11.88 -7.21
C VAL A 427 18.17 12.09 -7.57
N GLY A 428 18.83 13.04 -6.91
CA GLY A 428 20.28 13.21 -7.03
C GLY A 428 20.73 13.75 -8.39
N THR A 429 19.95 14.60 -9.06
CA THR A 429 20.30 15.13 -10.40
C THR A 429 21.64 15.86 -10.42
N LYS A 430 21.98 16.59 -9.34
CA LYS A 430 23.27 17.26 -9.17
C LYS A 430 24.45 16.30 -9.27
N SER A 431 24.28 15.08 -8.74
CA SER A 431 25.32 14.04 -8.79
C SER A 431 25.49 13.42 -10.18
N CYS A 432 24.48 13.55 -11.04
CA CYS A 432 24.49 13.08 -12.43
C CYS A 432 24.85 14.18 -13.44
N GLY A 433 25.27 15.36 -12.96
CA GLY A 433 25.93 16.39 -13.76
C GLY A 433 25.43 17.82 -13.52
N GLN A 434 24.14 18.03 -13.24
CA GLN A 434 23.53 19.37 -13.09
C GLN A 434 22.38 19.34 -12.08
N ALA A 435 22.30 20.36 -11.21
CA ALA A 435 21.16 20.56 -10.32
C ALA A 435 19.90 20.88 -11.15
N VAL A 436 18.80 20.19 -10.86
CA VAL A 436 17.52 20.42 -11.55
C VAL A 436 16.92 21.77 -11.17
N THR A 437 17.12 22.24 -9.93
CA THR A 437 16.63 23.53 -9.45
C THR A 437 17.29 24.72 -10.15
N GLU A 438 18.50 24.55 -10.68
CA GLU A 438 19.21 25.58 -11.46
C GLU A 438 18.86 25.52 -12.95
N MET A 439 18.33 24.38 -13.43
CA MET A 439 18.14 24.08 -14.85
C MET A 439 16.69 24.28 -15.31
N LEU A 440 15.72 24.03 -14.44
CA LEU A 440 14.29 24.17 -14.74
C LEU A 440 13.71 25.36 -13.96
N GLN A 441 12.80 26.10 -14.59
CA GLN A 441 12.06 27.20 -13.98
C GLN A 441 10.57 26.85 -13.81
N ASP A 442 9.90 27.57 -12.92
CA ASP A 442 8.46 27.43 -12.69
C ASP A 442 7.66 27.57 -13.99
N GLY A 443 6.68 26.68 -14.18
CA GLY A 443 5.80 26.64 -15.34
C GLY A 443 6.39 25.97 -16.59
N GLU A 444 7.65 25.52 -16.57
CA GLU A 444 8.23 24.79 -17.69
C GLU A 444 7.58 23.43 -17.88
N GLN A 445 7.13 23.12 -19.10
CA GLN A 445 6.57 21.81 -19.42
C GLN A 445 7.69 20.79 -19.64
N VAL A 446 7.72 19.72 -18.84
CA VAL A 446 8.70 18.64 -18.97
C VAL A 446 8.05 17.26 -18.91
N THR A 447 8.75 16.27 -19.44
CA THR A 447 8.39 14.84 -19.33
C THR A 447 9.50 14.11 -18.60
N ILE A 448 9.14 13.42 -17.53
CA ILE A 448 10.07 12.59 -16.77
C ILE A 448 9.91 11.13 -17.16
N ASP A 449 11.04 10.47 -17.43
CA ASP A 449 11.17 9.03 -17.54
C ASP A 449 11.93 8.56 -16.30
N ALA A 450 11.18 8.36 -15.21
CA ALA A 450 11.75 7.98 -13.93
C ALA A 450 12.26 6.53 -13.92
N LYS A 451 11.86 5.71 -14.92
CA LYS A 451 12.43 4.37 -15.12
C LYS A 451 13.89 4.45 -15.55
N ASN A 452 14.23 5.36 -16.47
CA ASN A 452 15.60 5.52 -16.95
C ASN A 452 16.35 6.69 -16.27
N GLY A 453 15.70 7.44 -15.37
CA GLY A 453 16.29 8.56 -14.65
C GLY A 453 16.53 9.80 -15.54
N VAL A 454 15.67 10.05 -16.52
CA VAL A 454 15.87 11.11 -17.53
C VAL A 454 14.71 12.09 -17.58
N VAL A 455 15.03 13.38 -17.66
CA VAL A 455 14.05 14.46 -17.85
C VAL A 455 14.21 15.04 -19.25
N TYR A 456 13.12 15.12 -20.00
CA TYR A 456 13.07 15.64 -21.36
C TYR A 456 12.32 16.97 -21.43
N GLN A 457 12.71 17.83 -22.37
CA GLN A 457 11.99 19.07 -22.64
C GLN A 457 10.66 18.80 -23.34
N GLY A 458 9.58 19.42 -22.83
CA GLY A 458 8.25 19.40 -23.42
C GLY A 458 7.38 18.21 -23.01
N ASP A 459 6.16 18.19 -23.53
CA ASP A 459 5.22 17.07 -23.41
C ASP A 459 5.56 15.99 -24.47
N LEU A 460 6.02 14.83 -23.99
CA LEU A 460 6.34 13.67 -24.81
C LEU A 460 5.49 12.44 -24.43
N ALA A 461 4.35 12.63 -23.75
CA ALA A 461 3.52 11.55 -23.22
C ALA A 461 3.11 10.53 -24.31
N GLU A 462 2.75 11.00 -25.50
CA GLU A 462 2.38 10.14 -26.64
C GLU A 462 3.53 9.26 -27.15
N GLN A 463 4.78 9.70 -27.00
CA GLN A 463 5.96 9.00 -27.54
C GLN A 463 6.52 7.93 -26.59
N PHE A 464 6.23 8.01 -25.29
CA PHE A 464 6.50 6.93 -24.34
C PHE A 464 5.42 5.84 -24.38
N ASN A 465 4.25 6.16 -24.95
CA ASN A 465 3.14 5.23 -25.19
C ASN A 465 3.24 4.49 -26.56
N GLY A 466 4.29 4.74 -27.35
CA GLY A 466 4.47 4.20 -28.69
C GLY A 466 5.17 2.83 -28.74
N GLU A 467 4.42 1.83 -29.24
CA GLU A 467 4.86 0.56 -29.85
C GLU A 467 5.36 -0.59 -28.94
N LYS A 468 4.41 -1.32 -28.33
CA LYS A 468 4.50 -2.79 -28.18
C LYS A 468 3.81 -3.48 -29.35
N LYS A 469 4.52 -3.65 -30.47
CA LYS A 469 4.23 -4.70 -31.46
C LYS A 469 5.54 -5.37 -31.87
N THR A 470 6.00 -6.31 -31.06
CA THR A 470 6.83 -7.41 -31.53
C THR A 470 6.26 -8.71 -30.97
N THR A 471 5.91 -9.59 -31.89
CA THR A 471 5.48 -10.97 -31.67
C THR A 471 6.61 -11.77 -31.02
N GLU A 472 6.62 -11.85 -29.69
CA GLU A 472 7.20 -12.98 -28.98
C GLU A 472 6.08 -13.92 -28.55
N SER A 473 6.29 -15.21 -28.82
CA SER A 473 5.43 -16.30 -28.36
C SER A 473 5.45 -16.36 -26.83
N HIS A 474 4.58 -15.60 -26.18
CA HIS A 474 4.27 -15.81 -24.77
C HIS A 474 3.68 -17.21 -24.61
N TYR A 475 4.38 -18.09 -23.90
CA TYR A 475 3.70 -19.22 -23.28
C TYR A 475 2.69 -18.62 -22.31
N ALA A 476 1.40 -18.64 -22.68
CA ALA A 476 0.33 -18.20 -21.82
C ALA A 476 0.43 -18.96 -20.49
N GLU A 477 0.48 -18.22 -19.38
CA GLU A 477 0.42 -18.79 -18.04
C GLU A 477 -0.83 -19.68 -17.96
N TYR A 478 -0.63 -20.99 -17.74
CA TYR A 478 -1.72 -21.96 -17.83
C TYR A 478 -2.60 -21.89 -16.58
N TYR A 479 -3.91 -21.71 -16.79
CA TYR A 479 -4.92 -21.85 -15.76
C TYR A 479 -5.80 -23.05 -16.12
N ALA A 480 -5.99 -23.95 -15.14
CA ALA A 480 -6.87 -25.09 -15.33
C ALA A 480 -8.30 -24.61 -15.64
N PRO A 481 -9.00 -25.21 -16.63
CA PRO A 481 -10.42 -24.95 -16.82
C PRO A 481 -11.21 -25.31 -15.56
N THR A 482 -12.01 -24.37 -15.07
CA THR A 482 -12.86 -24.54 -13.88
C THR A 482 -14.33 -24.45 -14.26
N ALA A 483 -15.20 -25.10 -13.48
CA ALA A 483 -16.65 -25.00 -13.64
C ALA A 483 -17.15 -23.63 -13.17
N THR A 484 -16.73 -23.20 -11.98
CA THR A 484 -16.94 -21.85 -11.47
C THR A 484 -16.00 -20.88 -12.18
N ARG A 485 -16.57 -19.85 -12.78
CA ARG A 485 -15.84 -18.82 -13.52
C ARG A 485 -15.42 -17.67 -12.59
N VAL A 486 -14.31 -17.03 -12.90
CA VAL A 486 -13.75 -15.91 -12.14
C VAL A 486 -13.86 -14.65 -12.98
N MET A 487 -14.71 -13.73 -12.53
CA MET A 487 -14.86 -12.39 -13.08
C MET A 487 -14.13 -11.36 -12.22
N MET A 488 -14.07 -10.11 -12.68
CA MET A 488 -13.56 -8.99 -11.88
C MET A 488 -14.58 -7.88 -11.64
N ASN A 489 -14.40 -7.16 -10.54
CA ASN A 489 -15.09 -5.91 -10.21
C ASN A 489 -14.25 -4.73 -10.75
N LEU A 490 -14.86 -3.80 -11.49
CA LEU A 490 -14.17 -2.65 -12.05
C LEU A 490 -15.07 -1.42 -12.04
N GLY A 491 -14.65 -0.32 -11.41
CA GLY A 491 -15.37 0.96 -11.45
C GLY A 491 -14.74 1.97 -12.41
N ASP A 492 -13.41 2.06 -12.39
CA ASP A 492 -12.66 3.03 -13.17
C ASP A 492 -12.40 2.54 -14.63
N PRO A 493 -12.92 3.25 -15.65
CA PRO A 493 -12.67 2.91 -17.05
C PRO A 493 -11.20 3.03 -17.49
N GLU A 494 -10.39 3.88 -16.87
CA GLU A 494 -8.97 4.06 -17.21
C GLU A 494 -8.16 2.80 -16.93
N LEU A 495 -8.59 2.00 -15.95
CA LEU A 495 -7.92 0.76 -15.56
C LEU A 495 -8.31 -0.44 -16.43
N ALA A 496 -9.27 -0.30 -17.35
CA ALA A 496 -9.79 -1.41 -18.14
C ALA A 496 -8.74 -2.04 -19.06
N GLU A 497 -7.92 -1.22 -19.73
CA GLU A 497 -6.87 -1.72 -20.64
C GLU A 497 -5.76 -2.43 -19.85
N LYS A 498 -5.37 -1.86 -18.70
CA LYS A 498 -4.38 -2.46 -17.79
C LYS A 498 -4.80 -3.87 -17.34
N TYR A 499 -6.08 -4.07 -17.04
CA TYR A 499 -6.59 -5.34 -16.51
C TYR A 499 -7.17 -6.27 -17.55
N ALA A 500 -7.27 -5.86 -18.82
CA ALA A 500 -7.72 -6.72 -19.91
C ALA A 500 -6.82 -7.93 -20.13
N GLU A 501 -5.52 -7.81 -19.83
CA GLU A 501 -4.55 -8.90 -19.99
C GLU A 501 -4.68 -9.98 -18.89
N LEU A 502 -5.46 -9.74 -17.83
CA LEU A 502 -5.66 -10.73 -16.78
C LEU A 502 -6.44 -11.95 -17.30
N PRO A 503 -6.18 -13.16 -16.74
CA PRO A 503 -6.87 -14.41 -17.08
C PRO A 503 -8.28 -14.45 -16.47
N VAL A 504 -9.04 -13.38 -16.67
CA VAL A 504 -10.40 -13.19 -16.17
C VAL A 504 -11.43 -13.62 -17.22
N ASP A 505 -12.55 -14.18 -16.77
CA ASP A 505 -13.64 -14.64 -17.64
C ASP A 505 -14.59 -13.49 -18.05
N GLY A 506 -14.42 -12.29 -17.48
CA GLY A 506 -15.24 -11.11 -17.75
C GLY A 506 -15.26 -10.12 -16.58
N ILE A 507 -16.13 -9.12 -16.67
CA ILE A 507 -16.40 -8.19 -15.58
C ILE A 507 -17.78 -8.51 -14.99
N GLY A 508 -17.81 -8.93 -13.73
CA GLY A 508 -19.03 -9.35 -13.04
C GLY A 508 -19.77 -8.19 -12.39
N LEU A 509 -19.06 -7.07 -12.17
CA LEU A 509 -19.62 -5.83 -11.67
C LEU A 509 -18.84 -4.64 -12.24
N MET A 510 -19.43 -3.95 -13.21
CA MET A 510 -19.04 -2.59 -13.56
C MET A 510 -19.93 -1.60 -12.81
N ARG A 511 -19.31 -0.72 -12.03
CA ARG A 511 -19.99 0.35 -11.28
C ARG A 511 -19.95 1.63 -12.08
N GLU A 512 -21.11 2.19 -12.44
CA GLU A 512 -21.15 3.46 -13.16
C GLU A 512 -21.08 4.69 -12.26
N GLU A 513 -21.15 4.54 -10.93
CA GLU A 513 -21.05 5.66 -9.98
C GLU A 513 -19.75 6.46 -10.18
N PHE A 514 -18.65 5.78 -10.52
CA PHE A 514 -17.39 6.44 -10.85
C PHE A 514 -17.50 7.33 -12.09
N LEU A 515 -18.33 6.96 -13.07
CA LEU A 515 -18.54 7.79 -14.25
C LEU A 515 -19.22 9.12 -13.90
N TRP A 516 -20.17 9.04 -12.97
CA TRP A 516 -20.88 10.20 -12.46
C TRP A 516 -19.96 11.12 -11.65
N THR A 517 -19.11 10.58 -10.77
CA THR A 517 -18.25 11.39 -9.89
C THR A 517 -16.98 11.90 -10.52
N THR A 518 -16.50 11.30 -11.61
CA THR A 518 -15.19 11.61 -12.21
C THR A 518 -15.30 12.32 -13.55
N TYR A 519 -16.39 12.10 -14.30
CA TYR A 519 -16.55 12.70 -15.63
C TYR A 519 -17.80 13.58 -15.73
N ILE A 520 -18.97 13.11 -15.26
CA ILE A 520 -20.23 13.83 -15.49
C ILE A 520 -20.40 15.00 -14.50
N HIS A 521 -20.16 14.77 -13.20
CA HIS A 521 -20.26 15.70 -12.06
C HIS A 521 -21.63 16.39 -11.82
N ASP A 522 -22.54 16.34 -12.78
CA ASP A 522 -23.86 16.96 -12.71
C ASP A 522 -24.98 15.96 -12.44
N HIS A 523 -26.00 16.39 -11.71
CA HIS A 523 -27.20 15.60 -11.47
C HIS A 523 -28.00 15.39 -12.78
N PRO A 524 -28.49 14.18 -13.11
CA PRO A 524 -29.13 13.94 -14.40
C PRO A 524 -30.40 14.76 -14.65
N LEU A 525 -31.24 14.96 -13.62
CA LEU A 525 -32.42 15.84 -13.73
C LEU A 525 -32.03 17.31 -13.92
N TYR A 526 -30.88 17.73 -13.39
CA TYR A 526 -30.36 19.08 -13.60
C TYR A 526 -29.89 19.26 -15.05
N LEU A 527 -29.20 18.27 -15.62
CA LEU A 527 -28.83 18.26 -17.04
C LEU A 527 -30.04 18.24 -17.97
N ILE A 528 -31.12 17.52 -17.61
CA ILE A 528 -32.38 17.58 -18.38
C ILE A 528 -32.98 18.98 -18.33
N GLU A 529 -33.08 19.58 -17.14
CA GLU A 529 -33.66 20.92 -16.98
C GLU A 529 -32.85 22.00 -17.72
N THR A 530 -31.52 21.88 -17.70
CA THR A 530 -30.62 22.83 -18.37
C THR A 530 -30.46 22.58 -19.88
N GLY A 531 -31.10 21.54 -20.41
CA GLY A 531 -31.13 21.26 -21.85
C GLY A 531 -29.92 20.50 -22.38
N HIS A 532 -29.19 19.79 -21.52
CA HIS A 532 -28.01 18.98 -21.85
C HIS A 532 -28.14 17.46 -21.54
N PRO A 533 -29.27 16.79 -21.81
CA PRO A 533 -29.43 15.36 -21.52
C PRO A 533 -28.48 14.46 -22.34
N GLU A 534 -28.02 14.92 -23.50
CA GLU A 534 -27.04 14.24 -24.36
C GLU A 534 -25.72 13.99 -23.64
N LYS A 535 -25.31 14.91 -22.75
CA LYS A 535 -24.07 14.80 -21.97
C LYS A 535 -24.05 13.51 -21.15
N VAL A 536 -25.16 13.18 -20.48
CA VAL A 536 -25.28 11.93 -19.71
C VAL A 536 -25.11 10.72 -20.62
N VAL A 537 -25.87 10.69 -21.73
CA VAL A 537 -25.90 9.54 -22.64
C VAL A 537 -24.52 9.30 -23.24
N ASP A 538 -23.87 10.35 -23.71
CA ASP A 538 -22.58 10.26 -24.41
C ASP A 538 -21.46 9.88 -23.45
N MET A 539 -21.37 10.53 -22.29
CA MET A 539 -20.30 10.26 -21.33
C MET A 539 -20.43 8.89 -20.67
N LEU A 540 -21.65 8.46 -20.33
CA LEU A 540 -21.87 7.08 -19.87
C LEU A 540 -21.53 6.09 -20.99
N ALA A 541 -22.02 6.31 -22.21
CA ALA A 541 -21.76 5.40 -23.31
C ALA A 541 -20.28 5.28 -23.62
N ASP A 542 -19.52 6.38 -23.64
CA ASP A 542 -18.09 6.38 -23.92
C ASP A 542 -17.29 5.66 -22.82
N GLY A 543 -17.61 5.94 -21.55
CA GLY A 543 -17.00 5.26 -20.41
C GLY A 543 -17.26 3.76 -20.41
N ILE A 544 -18.52 3.34 -20.59
CA ILE A 544 -18.91 1.93 -20.70
C ILE A 544 -18.25 1.28 -21.92
N ALA A 545 -18.22 1.96 -23.07
CA ALA A 545 -17.63 1.44 -24.30
C ALA A 545 -16.12 1.26 -24.22
N LYS A 546 -15.41 2.11 -23.47
CA LYS A 546 -13.99 1.94 -23.20
C LYS A 546 -13.73 0.60 -22.49
N VAL A 547 -14.48 0.33 -21.42
CA VAL A 547 -14.37 -0.94 -20.68
C VAL A 547 -14.80 -2.14 -21.53
N ALA A 548 -15.95 -2.03 -22.20
CA ALA A 548 -16.47 -3.13 -23.01
C ALA A 548 -15.56 -3.48 -24.20
N ARG A 549 -14.87 -2.50 -24.80
CA ARG A 549 -13.85 -2.72 -25.85
C ARG A 549 -12.64 -3.47 -25.33
N ALA A 550 -12.10 -3.05 -24.19
CA ALA A 550 -10.89 -3.64 -23.62
C ALA A 550 -11.06 -5.14 -23.32
N ILE A 551 -12.26 -5.56 -22.92
CA ILE A 551 -12.53 -6.93 -22.46
C ILE A 551 -13.18 -7.82 -23.53
N ALA A 552 -13.65 -7.25 -24.64
CA ALA A 552 -14.29 -8.00 -25.72
C ALA A 552 -13.42 -9.18 -26.20
N PRO A 553 -14.02 -10.38 -26.45
CA PRO A 553 -15.45 -10.69 -26.44
C PRO A 553 -16.01 -11.11 -25.07
N ARG A 554 -15.22 -11.05 -23.99
CA ARG A 554 -15.66 -11.50 -22.65
C ARG A 554 -16.80 -10.62 -22.14
N PRO A 555 -17.78 -11.18 -21.41
CA PRO A 555 -18.94 -10.46 -20.92
C PRO A 555 -18.57 -9.39 -19.89
N ILE A 556 -19.34 -8.31 -19.89
CA ILE A 556 -19.35 -7.28 -18.86
C ILE A 556 -20.77 -7.12 -18.33
N VAL A 557 -20.92 -7.00 -17.01
CA VAL A 557 -22.19 -6.72 -16.35
C VAL A 557 -22.13 -5.33 -15.72
N LEU A 558 -22.78 -4.36 -16.37
CA LEU A 558 -22.95 -3.01 -15.85
C LEU A 558 -24.07 -2.99 -14.82
N ARG A 559 -23.80 -2.54 -13.61
CA ARG A 559 -24.85 -2.20 -12.65
C ARG A 559 -25.31 -0.78 -12.93
N PHE A 560 -26.62 -0.60 -13.15
CA PHE A 560 -27.20 0.74 -13.19
C PHE A 560 -26.95 1.49 -11.88
N SER A 561 -27.05 2.81 -11.91
CA SER A 561 -26.67 3.64 -10.76
C SER A 561 -27.40 3.22 -9.49
N ASP A 562 -26.64 2.92 -8.45
CA ASP A 562 -27.13 2.58 -7.12
C ASP A 562 -26.83 3.70 -6.10
N PHE A 563 -26.62 4.93 -6.56
CA PHE A 563 -26.42 6.06 -5.66
C PHE A 563 -27.58 6.24 -4.69
N LYS A 564 -27.22 6.59 -3.47
CA LYS A 564 -28.12 7.07 -2.42
C LYS A 564 -28.47 8.54 -2.68
N SER A 565 -29.58 8.99 -2.11
CA SER A 565 -30.01 10.39 -2.25
C SER A 565 -28.93 11.38 -1.76
N GLY A 566 -28.21 11.06 -0.69
CA GLY A 566 -27.08 11.86 -0.22
C GLY A 566 -25.91 11.97 -1.21
N GLU A 567 -25.65 10.93 -2.00
CA GLU A 567 -24.57 10.92 -3.00
C GLU A 567 -24.97 11.72 -4.24
N TYR A 568 -26.20 11.55 -4.74
CA TYR A 568 -26.74 12.38 -5.82
C TYR A 568 -26.81 13.86 -5.45
N ARG A 569 -27.06 14.17 -4.17
CA ARG A 569 -27.12 15.54 -3.68
C ARG A 569 -25.80 16.28 -3.86
N ASN A 570 -24.68 15.57 -3.71
CA ASN A 570 -23.33 16.12 -3.85
C ASN A 570 -22.94 16.40 -5.30
N LEU A 571 -23.72 15.95 -6.30
CA LEU A 571 -23.53 16.35 -7.69
C LEU A 571 -24.05 17.77 -7.92
N THR A 572 -23.50 18.46 -8.91
CA THR A 572 -23.94 19.81 -9.25
C THR A 572 -25.43 19.82 -9.62
N GLY A 573 -26.19 20.68 -8.94
CA GLY A 573 -27.64 20.78 -9.08
C GLY A 573 -28.45 19.71 -8.33
N GLY A 574 -27.82 18.81 -7.59
CA GLY A 574 -28.46 17.69 -6.89
C GLY A 574 -29.39 18.10 -5.72
N ASP A 575 -29.02 19.14 -4.95
CA ASP A 575 -29.79 19.66 -3.80
C ASP A 575 -31.27 19.90 -4.08
N LYS A 576 -31.60 20.31 -5.30
CA LYS A 576 -32.98 20.59 -5.71
C LYS A 576 -33.84 19.34 -5.82
N TYR A 577 -33.25 18.22 -6.19
CA TYR A 577 -33.96 16.99 -6.58
C TYR A 577 -33.95 15.93 -5.48
N GLU A 578 -32.95 15.96 -4.61
CA GLU A 578 -32.68 14.87 -3.68
C GLU A 578 -33.25 15.13 -2.28
N PRO A 579 -34.12 14.24 -1.75
CA PRO A 579 -34.65 14.37 -0.40
C PRO A 579 -33.56 14.13 0.65
N HIS A 580 -33.69 14.75 1.83
CA HIS A 580 -32.91 14.37 3.01
C HIS A 580 -33.57 13.18 3.70
N GLU A 581 -32.89 12.04 3.72
CA GLU A 581 -33.39 10.82 4.31
C GLU A 581 -32.66 10.53 5.64
N PRO A 582 -33.36 10.03 6.67
CA PRO A 582 -32.72 9.69 7.95
C PRO A 582 -31.85 8.43 7.88
N ALA A 583 -32.04 7.60 6.83
CA ALA A 583 -31.30 6.36 6.63
C ALA A 583 -31.09 6.11 5.14
N ASP A 584 -30.09 6.79 4.57
CA ASP A 584 -29.74 6.72 3.14
C ASP A 584 -29.51 5.28 2.64
N LEU A 585 -29.04 4.35 3.49
CA LEU A 585 -28.85 2.94 3.16
C LEU A 585 -30.16 2.27 2.69
N LEU A 586 -31.28 2.61 3.33
CA LEU A 586 -32.61 2.05 3.07
C LEU A 586 -33.52 3.03 2.30
N GLY A 587 -32.93 4.12 1.80
CA GLY A 587 -33.65 5.23 1.20
C GLY A 587 -34.05 5.02 -0.26
N TRP A 588 -34.31 6.13 -0.94
CA TRP A 588 -34.75 6.18 -2.34
C TRP A 588 -33.57 5.92 -3.30
N ARG A 589 -33.32 4.64 -3.62
CA ARG A 589 -32.21 4.18 -4.47
C ARG A 589 -32.57 2.93 -5.28
N GLY A 590 -31.68 2.56 -6.20
CA GLY A 590 -31.83 1.41 -7.09
C GLY A 590 -33.19 1.37 -7.81
N ALA A 591 -33.77 0.18 -7.92
CA ALA A 591 -35.01 -0.04 -8.68
C ALA A 591 -36.16 0.93 -8.32
N SER A 592 -36.31 1.26 -7.03
CA SER A 592 -37.37 2.16 -6.54
C SER A 592 -37.31 3.57 -7.13
N ARG A 593 -36.11 4.01 -7.51
CA ARG A 593 -35.85 5.30 -8.15
C ARG A 593 -36.15 5.25 -9.65
N TYR A 594 -35.82 4.17 -10.33
CA TYR A 594 -35.90 4.07 -11.79
C TYR A 594 -37.31 4.23 -12.38
N TYR A 595 -38.34 3.74 -11.68
CA TYR A 595 -39.73 3.87 -12.15
C TYR A 595 -40.49 5.03 -11.50
N ASP A 596 -39.87 5.77 -10.58
CA ASP A 596 -40.53 6.89 -9.92
C ASP A 596 -40.80 8.01 -10.94
N PRO A 597 -42.01 8.58 -11.00
CA PRO A 597 -42.33 9.67 -11.92
C PRO A 597 -41.37 10.87 -11.83
N LYS A 598 -40.73 11.10 -10.68
CA LYS A 598 -39.76 12.18 -10.48
C LYS A 598 -38.42 11.93 -11.18
N TYR A 599 -38.04 10.66 -11.39
CA TYR A 599 -36.70 10.28 -11.84
C TYR A 599 -36.69 9.46 -13.14
N ILE A 600 -37.85 8.96 -13.58
CA ILE A 600 -37.97 8.08 -14.75
C ILE A 600 -37.30 8.64 -16.02
N GLU A 601 -37.32 9.96 -16.23
CA GLU A 601 -36.64 10.58 -17.38
C GLU A 601 -35.11 10.52 -17.27
N ALA A 602 -34.54 10.61 -16.06
CA ALA A 602 -33.11 10.41 -15.84
C ALA A 602 -32.69 8.96 -16.12
N PHE A 603 -33.46 7.97 -15.64
CA PHE A 603 -33.15 6.56 -15.90
C PHE A 603 -33.21 6.20 -17.39
N LYS A 604 -34.09 6.84 -18.17
CA LYS A 604 -34.09 6.68 -19.64
C LYS A 604 -32.77 7.08 -20.29
N LEU A 605 -32.00 8.01 -19.71
CA LEU A 605 -30.68 8.39 -20.21
C LEU A 605 -29.67 7.26 -20.02
N GLU A 606 -29.66 6.59 -18.86
CA GLU A 606 -28.84 5.38 -18.64
C GLU A 606 -29.21 4.27 -19.63
N LEU A 607 -30.51 4.03 -19.86
CA LEU A 607 -30.97 3.06 -20.86
C LEU A 607 -30.53 3.45 -22.29
N ALA A 608 -30.57 4.74 -22.63
CA ALA A 608 -30.11 5.25 -23.90
C ALA A 608 -28.59 5.05 -24.08
N ALA A 609 -27.80 5.25 -23.02
CA ALA A 609 -26.36 5.00 -23.04
C ALA A 609 -26.06 3.51 -23.31
N VAL A 610 -26.71 2.59 -22.59
CA VAL A 610 -26.57 1.14 -22.81
C VAL A 610 -26.98 0.76 -24.25
N LYS A 611 -28.06 1.34 -24.75
CA LYS A 611 -28.52 1.13 -26.14
C LYS A 611 -27.48 1.61 -27.14
N LYS A 612 -26.93 2.82 -26.96
CA LYS A 612 -25.87 3.40 -27.78
C LYS A 612 -24.65 2.50 -27.84
N VAL A 613 -24.15 2.03 -26.69
CA VAL A 613 -23.02 1.09 -26.62
C VAL A 613 -23.25 -0.19 -27.41
N ARG A 614 -24.45 -0.79 -27.26
CA ARG A 614 -24.75 -2.07 -27.91
C ARG A 614 -25.10 -1.94 -29.39
N GLN A 615 -25.74 -0.84 -29.81
CA GLN A 615 -26.27 -0.68 -31.16
C GLN A 615 -25.33 0.11 -32.07
N GLU A 616 -24.81 1.25 -31.59
CA GLU A 616 -23.93 2.13 -32.37
C GLU A 616 -22.48 1.65 -32.30
N PHE A 617 -21.95 1.43 -31.10
CA PHE A 617 -20.58 0.93 -30.92
C PHE A 617 -20.45 -0.58 -31.12
N ARG A 618 -21.58 -1.29 -31.26
CA ARG A 618 -21.66 -2.75 -31.53
C ARG A 618 -21.00 -3.63 -30.48
N LEU A 619 -20.87 -3.16 -29.23
CA LEU A 619 -20.28 -3.91 -28.14
C LEU A 619 -21.33 -4.83 -27.50
N LYS A 620 -21.51 -6.01 -28.11
CA LYS A 620 -22.54 -6.99 -27.71
C LYS A 620 -22.23 -7.75 -26.43
N ASN A 621 -21.01 -7.64 -25.90
CA ASN A 621 -20.62 -8.25 -24.64
C ASN A 621 -21.17 -7.51 -23.39
N LEU A 622 -21.80 -6.34 -23.55
CA LEU A 622 -22.41 -5.58 -22.47
C LEU A 622 -23.77 -6.14 -22.03
N ASN A 623 -23.85 -6.58 -20.78
CA ASN A 623 -25.06 -6.95 -20.06
C ASN A 623 -25.30 -5.92 -18.94
N VAL A 624 -26.48 -5.99 -18.32
CA VAL A 624 -26.85 -5.04 -17.26
C VAL A 624 -27.38 -5.73 -16.02
N MET A 625 -27.32 -5.04 -14.89
CA MET A 625 -27.78 -5.48 -13.60
C MET A 625 -28.60 -4.40 -12.90
N ILE A 626 -29.75 -4.79 -12.35
CA ILE A 626 -30.64 -3.90 -11.60
C ILE A 626 -30.34 -4.05 -10.10
N PRO A 627 -29.86 -3.00 -9.41
CA PRO A 627 -29.67 -3.01 -7.96
C PRO A 627 -30.96 -2.73 -7.18
N PHE A 628 -30.94 -3.11 -5.91
CA PHE A 628 -31.87 -2.75 -4.84
C PHE A 628 -33.35 -2.98 -5.17
N VAL A 629 -33.66 -4.12 -5.79
CA VAL A 629 -35.03 -4.51 -6.15
C VAL A 629 -35.74 -5.07 -4.91
N ARG A 630 -36.72 -4.36 -4.36
CA ARG A 630 -37.37 -4.74 -3.10
C ARG A 630 -38.48 -5.76 -3.28
N ILE A 631 -39.30 -5.58 -4.32
CA ILE A 631 -40.48 -6.41 -4.57
C ILE A 631 -40.59 -6.82 -6.04
N VAL A 632 -41.26 -7.93 -6.29
CA VAL A 632 -41.42 -8.56 -7.62
C VAL A 632 -42.03 -7.60 -8.66
N THR A 633 -42.89 -6.67 -8.22
CA THR A 633 -43.51 -5.67 -9.10
C THR A 633 -42.54 -4.57 -9.53
N GLU A 634 -41.48 -4.29 -8.77
CA GLU A 634 -40.43 -3.36 -9.20
C GLU A 634 -39.61 -3.96 -10.34
N ALA A 635 -39.26 -5.26 -10.26
CA ALA A 635 -38.61 -5.97 -11.35
C ALA A 635 -39.44 -5.92 -12.65
N ASP A 636 -40.76 -6.13 -12.56
CA ASP A 636 -41.68 -6.00 -13.70
C ASP A 636 -41.66 -4.58 -14.29
N LYS A 637 -41.76 -3.54 -13.44
CA LYS A 637 -41.75 -2.13 -13.88
C LYS A 637 -40.44 -1.78 -14.59
N VAL A 638 -39.30 -2.08 -13.98
CA VAL A 638 -37.98 -1.72 -14.53
C VAL A 638 -37.71 -2.48 -15.83
N THR A 639 -38.00 -3.78 -15.89
CA THR A 639 -37.81 -4.56 -17.12
C THR A 639 -38.73 -4.11 -18.25
N LYS A 640 -39.96 -3.66 -17.95
CA LYS A 640 -40.84 -3.01 -18.95
C LYS A 640 -40.26 -1.70 -19.48
N LEU A 641 -39.62 -0.88 -18.63
CA LEU A 641 -38.93 0.34 -19.07
C LEU A 641 -37.76 0.03 -20.00
N MET A 642 -36.97 -1.00 -19.69
CA MET A 642 -35.89 -1.47 -20.56
C MET A 642 -36.40 -1.92 -21.92
N VAL A 643 -37.49 -2.71 -21.94
CA VAL A 643 -38.15 -3.15 -23.18
C VAL A 643 -38.67 -1.95 -23.98
N ALA A 644 -39.29 -0.97 -23.33
CA ALA A 644 -39.76 0.26 -23.98
C ALA A 644 -38.61 1.10 -24.57
N ALA A 645 -37.43 1.07 -23.96
CA ALA A 645 -36.21 1.68 -24.50
C ALA A 645 -35.59 0.89 -25.68
N GLY A 646 -36.06 -0.33 -25.95
CA GLY A 646 -35.57 -1.22 -27.00
C GLY A 646 -34.44 -2.16 -26.57
N LEU A 647 -34.29 -2.39 -25.25
CA LEU A 647 -33.37 -3.37 -24.68
C LEU A 647 -34.13 -4.65 -24.34
N HIS A 648 -34.03 -5.66 -25.22
CA HIS A 648 -34.72 -6.94 -25.07
C HIS A 648 -33.76 -8.04 -24.62
N ARG A 649 -34.16 -8.78 -23.58
CA ARG A 649 -33.47 -9.99 -23.15
C ARG A 649 -33.43 -11.02 -24.28
N GLY A 650 -32.30 -11.69 -24.43
CA GLY A 650 -32.09 -12.69 -25.46
C GLY A 650 -30.79 -13.46 -25.27
N PRO A 651 -30.32 -14.21 -26.28
CA PRO A 651 -29.03 -14.90 -26.23
C PRO A 651 -27.86 -13.92 -25.99
N ASP A 652 -27.90 -12.76 -26.64
CA ASP A 652 -26.79 -11.78 -26.65
C ASP A 652 -26.93 -10.63 -25.65
N PHE A 653 -28.04 -10.54 -24.92
CA PHE A 653 -28.27 -9.52 -23.90
C PHE A 653 -28.96 -10.14 -22.69
N LYS A 654 -28.25 -10.11 -21.56
CA LYS A 654 -28.73 -10.62 -20.29
C LYS A 654 -29.05 -9.48 -19.33
N VAL A 655 -30.08 -9.68 -18.53
CA VAL A 655 -30.46 -8.78 -17.44
C VAL A 655 -30.31 -9.54 -16.13
N TYR A 656 -29.39 -9.08 -15.29
CA TYR A 656 -29.14 -9.60 -13.96
C TYR A 656 -29.85 -8.74 -12.92
N MET A 657 -29.98 -9.27 -11.71
CA MET A 657 -30.44 -8.51 -10.55
C MET A 657 -29.46 -8.72 -9.40
N MET A 658 -29.15 -7.64 -8.68
CA MET A 658 -28.36 -7.77 -7.48
C MET A 658 -29.24 -8.39 -6.38
N ALA A 659 -28.82 -9.55 -5.86
CA ALA A 659 -29.50 -10.25 -4.78
C ALA A 659 -28.90 -9.78 -3.46
N GLU A 660 -29.46 -8.71 -2.93
CA GLU A 660 -28.90 -7.99 -1.79
C GLU A 660 -29.93 -7.68 -0.70
N ILE A 661 -31.21 -7.98 -0.95
CA ILE A 661 -32.30 -7.79 0.00
C ILE A 661 -32.88 -9.17 0.35
N PRO A 662 -33.26 -9.44 1.62
CA PRO A 662 -33.85 -10.73 2.01
C PRO A 662 -35.04 -11.17 1.14
N SER A 663 -35.85 -10.23 0.65
CA SER A 663 -36.96 -10.53 -0.26
C SER A 663 -36.51 -11.11 -1.60
N ASN A 664 -35.32 -10.73 -2.11
CA ASN A 664 -34.74 -11.34 -3.33
C ASN A 664 -34.47 -12.82 -3.15
N ILE A 665 -34.09 -13.20 -1.93
CA ILE A 665 -33.76 -14.57 -1.59
C ILE A 665 -35.04 -15.39 -1.41
N ILE A 666 -35.95 -14.88 -0.57
CA ILE A 666 -37.19 -15.58 -0.19
C ILE A 666 -38.09 -15.83 -1.41
N LEU A 667 -38.11 -14.89 -2.36
CA LEU A 667 -39.00 -14.91 -3.53
C LEU A 667 -38.22 -15.08 -4.84
N ALA A 668 -37.03 -15.71 -4.80
CA ALA A 668 -36.20 -15.89 -5.99
C ALA A 668 -36.95 -16.59 -7.14
N ASP A 669 -37.81 -17.57 -6.83
CA ASP A 669 -38.69 -18.25 -7.78
C ASP A 669 -39.61 -17.26 -8.54
N GLN A 670 -40.08 -16.22 -7.85
CA GLN A 670 -40.92 -15.18 -8.44
C GLN A 670 -40.11 -14.13 -9.20
N PHE A 671 -38.86 -13.87 -8.84
CA PHE A 671 -37.99 -12.95 -9.57
C PHE A 671 -37.43 -13.56 -10.86
N ASN A 672 -37.24 -14.89 -10.91
CA ASN A 672 -36.65 -15.64 -12.04
C ASN A 672 -37.28 -15.33 -13.40
N LYS A 673 -38.57 -14.98 -13.46
CA LYS A 673 -39.26 -14.61 -14.72
C LYS A 673 -38.70 -13.33 -15.35
N TYR A 674 -38.19 -12.39 -14.55
CA TYR A 674 -37.75 -11.07 -15.05
C TYR A 674 -36.27 -10.98 -15.35
N VAL A 675 -35.47 -11.92 -14.85
CA VAL A 675 -33.99 -11.87 -14.92
C VAL A 675 -33.40 -13.15 -15.54
N ASP A 676 -32.16 -13.04 -15.98
CA ASP A 676 -31.33 -14.15 -16.48
C ASP A 676 -30.42 -14.74 -15.39
N GLY A 677 -30.22 -14.00 -14.31
CA GLY A 677 -29.40 -14.42 -13.19
C GLY A 677 -29.35 -13.39 -12.08
N TYR A 678 -28.60 -13.74 -11.03
CA TYR A 678 -28.38 -12.92 -9.85
C TYR A 678 -26.90 -12.65 -9.64
N SER A 679 -26.57 -11.48 -9.08
CA SER A 679 -25.28 -11.26 -8.43
C SER A 679 -25.50 -10.93 -6.97
N ILE A 680 -25.00 -11.75 -6.06
CA ILE A 680 -25.13 -11.54 -4.62
C ILE A 680 -24.31 -10.31 -4.23
N GLY A 681 -24.99 -9.29 -3.73
CA GLY A 681 -24.37 -8.15 -3.04
C GLY A 681 -24.19 -8.50 -1.57
N SER A 682 -23.10 -9.19 -1.23
CA SER A 682 -22.94 -9.83 0.08
C SER A 682 -22.93 -8.84 1.25
N ASN A 683 -22.41 -7.63 1.02
CA ASN A 683 -22.40 -6.54 2.01
C ASN A 683 -23.83 -6.16 2.43
N ASP A 684 -24.65 -5.71 1.49
CA ASP A 684 -26.02 -5.27 1.74
C ASP A 684 -26.90 -6.44 2.21
N LEU A 685 -26.68 -7.63 1.66
CA LEU A 685 -27.39 -8.84 2.11
C LEU A 685 -27.10 -9.15 3.58
N ALA A 686 -25.83 -9.12 3.99
CA ALA A 686 -25.45 -9.37 5.38
C ALA A 686 -25.98 -8.28 6.30
N MET A 687 -25.85 -7.00 5.93
CA MET A 687 -26.40 -5.88 6.70
C MET A 687 -27.92 -6.02 6.94
N LEU A 688 -28.68 -6.40 5.91
CA LEU A 688 -30.13 -6.51 6.00
C LEU A 688 -30.61 -7.79 6.69
N ILE A 689 -29.91 -8.92 6.53
CA ILE A 689 -30.25 -10.15 7.25
C ILE A 689 -29.94 -10.02 8.74
N LEU A 690 -28.81 -9.39 9.08
CA LEU A 690 -28.35 -9.24 10.47
C LEU A 690 -28.94 -8.01 11.17
N GLY A 691 -29.49 -7.06 10.40
CA GLY A 691 -30.03 -5.81 10.94
C GLY A 691 -28.94 -4.87 11.48
N CYS A 692 -27.77 -4.85 10.85
CA CYS A 692 -26.63 -4.02 11.26
C CYS A 692 -26.14 -3.13 10.11
N ASP A 693 -25.73 -1.90 10.43
CA ASP A 693 -25.01 -1.02 9.51
C ASP A 693 -23.52 -1.12 9.81
N ARG A 694 -22.71 -1.54 8.84
CA ARG A 694 -21.25 -1.66 9.00
C ARG A 694 -20.55 -0.32 9.18
N ASN A 695 -21.19 0.79 8.79
CA ASN A 695 -20.68 2.14 8.98
C ASN A 695 -21.09 2.72 10.34
N ASN A 696 -21.86 1.98 11.15
CA ASN A 696 -22.22 2.37 12.50
C ASN A 696 -21.32 1.63 13.50
N ASP A 697 -20.32 2.34 14.03
CA ASP A 697 -19.31 1.80 14.94
C ASP A 697 -19.89 1.00 16.12
N THR A 698 -21.09 1.35 16.58
CA THR A 698 -21.75 0.68 17.71
C THR A 698 -22.09 -0.78 17.39
N VAL A 699 -22.49 -1.08 16.15
CA VAL A 699 -22.97 -2.40 15.72
C VAL A 699 -22.12 -3.04 14.63
N ALA A 700 -21.13 -2.33 14.08
CA ALA A 700 -20.25 -2.80 13.02
C ALA A 700 -19.55 -4.13 13.38
N HIS A 701 -19.23 -4.35 14.65
CA HIS A 701 -18.63 -5.60 15.13
C HIS A 701 -19.55 -6.84 15.00
N LEU A 702 -20.85 -6.65 14.76
CA LEU A 702 -21.82 -7.72 14.51
C LEU A 702 -21.88 -8.13 13.02
N PHE A 703 -21.32 -7.31 12.13
CA PHE A 703 -21.28 -7.58 10.70
C PHE A 703 -20.31 -8.73 10.40
N ASP A 704 -20.84 -9.85 9.88
CA ASP A 704 -20.03 -10.96 9.38
C ASP A 704 -20.76 -11.66 8.22
N GLU A 705 -20.20 -11.56 7.02
CA GLU A 705 -20.74 -12.19 5.81
C GLU A 705 -20.68 -13.73 5.86
N ARG A 706 -19.91 -14.30 6.79
CA ARG A 706 -19.80 -15.74 7.02
C ARG A 706 -20.86 -16.27 7.98
N ASN A 707 -21.69 -15.39 8.55
CA ASN A 707 -22.75 -15.76 9.48
C ASN A 707 -23.66 -16.83 8.84
N LEU A 708 -24.07 -17.81 9.65
CA LEU A 708 -24.89 -18.93 9.19
C LEU A 708 -26.20 -18.49 8.53
N ALA A 709 -26.82 -17.40 9.00
CA ALA A 709 -28.03 -16.85 8.39
C ALA A 709 -27.77 -16.40 6.94
N VAL A 710 -26.65 -15.72 6.70
CA VAL A 710 -26.23 -15.27 5.37
C VAL A 710 -25.88 -16.46 4.48
N LYS A 711 -25.11 -17.44 4.99
CA LYS A 711 -24.79 -18.67 4.25
C LYS A 711 -26.03 -19.47 3.86
N ARG A 712 -27.02 -19.62 4.76
CA ARG A 712 -28.29 -20.30 4.44
C ARG A 712 -29.09 -19.54 3.38
N ALA A 713 -29.14 -18.22 3.47
CA ALA A 713 -29.78 -17.39 2.45
C ALA A 713 -29.13 -17.57 1.08
N ILE A 714 -27.79 -17.52 1.02
CA ILE A 714 -27.04 -17.74 -0.24
C ILE A 714 -27.28 -19.16 -0.79
N SER A 715 -27.21 -20.19 0.05
CA SER A 715 -27.48 -21.58 -0.37
C SER A 715 -28.88 -21.75 -0.95
N HIS A 716 -29.89 -21.13 -0.33
CA HIS A 716 -31.26 -21.14 -0.83
C HIS A 716 -31.36 -20.43 -2.17
N LEU A 717 -30.80 -19.21 -2.31
CA LEU A 717 -30.82 -18.47 -3.58
C LEU A 717 -30.22 -19.30 -4.71
N ILE A 718 -29.03 -19.87 -4.51
CA ILE A 718 -28.34 -20.66 -5.53
C ILE A 718 -29.24 -21.81 -6.01
N LYS A 719 -29.79 -22.60 -5.07
CA LYS A 719 -30.69 -23.71 -5.39
C LYS A 719 -31.95 -23.26 -6.12
N THR A 720 -32.63 -22.23 -5.64
CA THR A 720 -33.89 -21.74 -6.21
C THR A 720 -33.68 -21.10 -7.59
N ALA A 721 -32.57 -20.39 -7.80
CA ALA A 721 -32.19 -19.82 -9.09
C ALA A 721 -31.87 -20.91 -10.12
N HIS A 722 -31.09 -21.93 -9.73
CA HIS A 722 -30.69 -23.01 -10.63
C HIS A 722 -31.85 -23.90 -11.09
N GLN A 723 -32.93 -24.02 -10.32
CA GLN A 723 -34.16 -24.73 -10.74
C GLN A 723 -34.70 -24.20 -12.08
N ASP A 724 -34.56 -22.89 -12.33
CA ASP A 724 -34.98 -22.23 -13.56
C ASP A 724 -33.80 -21.88 -14.50
N ASN A 725 -32.65 -22.54 -14.32
CA ASN A 725 -31.40 -22.30 -15.07
C ASN A 725 -30.91 -20.84 -15.01
N LYS A 726 -31.14 -20.15 -13.89
CA LYS A 726 -30.64 -18.80 -13.66
C LYS A 726 -29.25 -18.85 -13.06
N THR A 727 -28.32 -18.11 -13.63
CA THR A 727 -26.94 -18.07 -13.11
C THR A 727 -26.89 -17.28 -11.82
N VAL A 728 -26.01 -17.66 -10.90
CA VAL A 728 -25.75 -16.93 -9.66
C VAL A 728 -24.27 -16.61 -9.57
N SER A 729 -23.99 -15.32 -9.42
CA SER A 729 -22.67 -14.78 -9.10
C SER A 729 -22.67 -14.15 -7.72
N ILE A 730 -21.49 -13.77 -7.26
CA ILE A 730 -21.30 -12.94 -6.06
C ILE A 730 -20.26 -11.86 -6.38
N CYS A 731 -20.47 -10.67 -5.81
CA CYS A 731 -19.54 -9.54 -5.92
C CYS A 731 -19.32 -8.92 -4.54
N GLY A 732 -18.07 -8.58 -4.23
CA GLY A 732 -17.66 -8.02 -2.93
C GLY A 732 -16.21 -8.35 -2.60
N GLN A 733 -15.70 -7.74 -1.53
CA GLN A 733 -14.32 -7.98 -1.04
C GLN A 733 -14.22 -9.25 -0.18
N ALA A 734 -15.36 -9.74 0.34
CA ALA A 734 -15.45 -10.92 1.21
C ALA A 734 -14.69 -12.15 0.69
N LEU A 735 -14.66 -12.34 -0.63
CA LEU A 735 -14.00 -13.50 -1.26
C LEU A 735 -12.48 -13.40 -1.26
N SER A 736 -11.97 -12.18 -1.29
CA SER A 736 -10.54 -11.91 -1.17
C SER A 736 -10.08 -12.03 0.29
N GLU A 737 -10.96 -11.71 1.25
CA GLU A 737 -10.66 -11.72 2.69
C GLU A 737 -10.85 -13.10 3.34
N TYR A 738 -11.86 -13.86 2.91
CA TYR A 738 -12.30 -15.11 3.56
C TYR A 738 -12.26 -16.31 2.59
N PRO A 739 -11.13 -17.01 2.45
CA PRO A 739 -11.01 -18.19 1.58
C PRO A 739 -12.03 -19.31 1.89
N GLU A 740 -12.47 -19.43 3.14
CA GLU A 740 -13.50 -20.38 3.56
C GLU A 740 -14.87 -20.09 2.92
N LEU A 741 -15.18 -18.81 2.66
CA LEU A 741 -16.42 -18.41 2.01
C LEU A 741 -16.39 -18.80 0.53
N ALA A 742 -15.26 -18.62 -0.16
CA ALA A 742 -15.08 -19.07 -1.54
C ALA A 742 -15.28 -20.60 -1.65
N SER A 743 -14.70 -21.38 -0.73
CA SER A 743 -14.91 -22.84 -0.70
C SER A 743 -16.37 -23.21 -0.49
N PHE A 744 -17.08 -22.52 0.42
CA PHE A 744 -18.51 -22.74 0.65
C PHE A 744 -19.32 -22.49 -0.63
N LEU A 745 -19.08 -21.38 -1.33
CA LEU A 745 -19.85 -21.01 -2.52
C LEU A 745 -19.64 -21.99 -3.68
N ILE A 746 -18.39 -22.42 -3.91
CA ILE A 746 -18.06 -23.43 -4.94
C ILE A 746 -18.75 -24.75 -4.60
N GLN A 747 -18.77 -25.15 -3.32
CA GLN A 747 -19.51 -26.34 -2.88
C GLN A 747 -21.03 -26.21 -3.04
N GLN A 748 -21.58 -25.00 -2.90
CA GLN A 748 -23.00 -24.75 -3.18
C GLN A 748 -23.30 -24.70 -4.69
N GLY A 749 -22.28 -24.68 -5.55
CA GLY A 749 -22.43 -24.71 -7.01
C GLY A 749 -22.51 -23.34 -7.67
N ILE A 750 -21.96 -22.29 -7.07
CA ILE A 750 -21.98 -20.94 -7.66
C ILE A 750 -21.37 -20.90 -9.08
N ASP A 751 -21.98 -20.15 -10.00
CA ASP A 751 -21.55 -20.09 -11.40
C ASP A 751 -20.34 -19.16 -11.59
N TYR A 752 -20.36 -18.01 -10.91
CA TYR A 752 -19.31 -16.98 -11.04
C TYR A 752 -18.91 -16.36 -9.70
N ILE A 753 -17.64 -16.03 -9.57
CA ILE A 753 -17.06 -15.30 -8.44
C ILE A 753 -16.39 -14.05 -9.00
N SER A 754 -16.80 -12.86 -8.54
CA SER A 754 -16.27 -11.58 -9.01
C SER A 754 -15.41 -10.90 -7.94
N VAL A 755 -14.11 -10.77 -8.21
CA VAL A 755 -13.09 -10.26 -7.27
C VAL A 755 -12.41 -8.98 -7.76
N ASN A 756 -11.61 -8.32 -6.94
CA ASN A 756 -10.81 -7.18 -7.40
C ASN A 756 -9.70 -7.65 -8.38
N PRO A 757 -9.23 -6.79 -9.31
CA PRO A 757 -8.31 -7.18 -10.37
C PRO A 757 -7.00 -7.83 -9.88
N ASP A 758 -6.48 -7.37 -8.74
CA ASP A 758 -5.28 -7.90 -8.07
C ASP A 758 -5.44 -9.36 -7.62
N MET A 759 -6.67 -9.80 -7.30
CA MET A 759 -6.96 -11.13 -6.78
C MET A 759 -7.39 -12.14 -7.85
N VAL A 760 -7.53 -11.74 -9.12
CA VAL A 760 -8.03 -12.63 -10.21
C VAL A 760 -7.18 -13.90 -10.37
N LYS A 761 -5.87 -13.75 -10.49
CA LYS A 761 -4.95 -14.89 -10.74
C LYS A 761 -4.98 -15.89 -9.59
N GLU A 762 -4.93 -15.39 -8.37
CA GLU A 762 -4.98 -16.19 -7.16
C GLU A 762 -6.33 -16.90 -7.00
N THR A 763 -7.42 -16.19 -7.26
CA THR A 763 -8.78 -16.75 -7.20
C THR A 763 -8.95 -17.86 -8.23
N LYS A 764 -8.46 -17.70 -9.47
CA LYS A 764 -8.47 -18.77 -10.49
C LYS A 764 -7.78 -20.05 -10.01
N GLN A 765 -6.60 -19.93 -9.40
CA GLN A 765 -5.87 -21.07 -8.87
C GLN A 765 -6.60 -21.71 -7.68
N ASN A 766 -7.15 -20.90 -6.78
CA ASN A 766 -7.91 -21.36 -5.62
C ASN A 766 -9.18 -22.10 -6.02
N VAL A 767 -9.95 -21.57 -6.99
CA VAL A 767 -11.14 -22.23 -7.53
C VAL A 767 -10.77 -23.60 -8.11
N ALA A 768 -9.74 -23.67 -8.96
CA ALA A 768 -9.27 -24.93 -9.54
C ALA A 768 -8.88 -25.96 -8.47
N ARG A 769 -8.16 -25.52 -7.43
CA ARG A 769 -7.76 -26.38 -6.32
C ARG A 769 -8.97 -26.91 -5.54
N ILE A 770 -9.97 -26.06 -5.29
CA ILE A 770 -11.18 -26.42 -4.54
C ILE A 770 -12.02 -27.41 -5.34
N GLU A 771 -12.26 -27.15 -6.63
CA GLU A 771 -12.98 -28.08 -7.50
C GLU A 771 -12.29 -29.43 -7.62
N GLN A 772 -10.96 -29.44 -7.81
CA GLN A 772 -10.19 -30.68 -7.83
C GLN A 772 -10.30 -31.43 -6.50
N ARG A 773 -10.30 -30.71 -5.37
CA ARG A 773 -10.49 -31.31 -4.05
C ARG A 773 -11.88 -31.95 -3.91
N ILE A 774 -12.94 -31.29 -4.38
CA ILE A 774 -14.31 -31.82 -4.37
C ILE A 774 -14.39 -33.10 -5.20
N ILE A 775 -13.77 -33.13 -6.39
CA ILE A 775 -13.71 -34.32 -7.25
C ILE A 775 -13.01 -35.48 -6.52
N LEU A 776 -11.86 -35.22 -5.89
CA LEU A 776 -11.10 -36.23 -5.15
C LEU A 776 -11.86 -36.74 -3.92
N ASP A 777 -12.52 -35.85 -3.18
CA ASP A 777 -13.29 -36.20 -1.99
C ASP A 777 -14.47 -37.11 -2.36
N ASN A 778 -15.18 -36.79 -3.46
CA ASN A 778 -16.25 -37.62 -4.02
C ASN A 778 -15.74 -38.97 -4.54
N ALA A 779 -14.59 -38.99 -5.22
CA ALA A 779 -14.02 -40.23 -5.77
C ALA A 779 -13.46 -41.18 -4.70
N THR A 780 -12.95 -40.64 -3.59
CA THR A 780 -12.29 -41.44 -2.54
C THR A 780 -13.19 -41.76 -1.35
N GLY A 781 -14.29 -41.01 -1.17
CA GLY A 781 -15.13 -41.10 0.04
C GLY A 781 -14.42 -40.62 1.32
N LYS A 782 -13.24 -39.99 1.21
CA LYS A 782 -12.42 -39.51 2.33
C LYS A 782 -12.56 -38.01 2.61
N GLY A 783 -13.54 -37.36 1.99
CA GLY A 783 -13.83 -35.94 2.21
C GLY A 783 -14.24 -35.65 3.66
N ARG A 784 -13.88 -34.46 4.14
CA ARG A 784 -14.41 -33.98 5.43
C ARG A 784 -15.93 -33.78 5.28
N GLN A 785 -16.71 -34.36 6.18
CA GLN A 785 -18.14 -34.08 6.23
C GLN A 785 -18.36 -32.63 6.66
N ALA A 786 -19.33 -31.96 6.02
CA ALA A 786 -19.74 -30.62 6.41
C ALA A 786 -20.28 -30.67 7.85
N VAL A 787 -19.70 -29.85 8.73
CA VAL A 787 -20.06 -29.78 10.15
C VAL A 787 -21.37 -28.99 10.34
N GLU A 788 -21.73 -28.15 9.38
CA GLU A 788 -22.88 -27.25 9.44
C GLU A 788 -23.97 -27.64 8.43
N SER A 789 -25.24 -27.58 8.87
CA SER A 789 -26.40 -27.74 7.98
C SER A 789 -26.81 -26.39 7.38
N TYR A 790 -26.75 -26.31 6.05
CA TYR A 790 -27.17 -25.16 5.24
C TYR A 790 -28.63 -25.27 4.75
N ALA A 791 -29.41 -26.21 5.28
CA ALA A 791 -30.85 -26.24 5.04
C ALA A 791 -31.50 -25.03 5.73
N TRP A 792 -32.37 -24.34 4.98
CA TRP A 792 -33.25 -23.30 5.47
C TRP A 792 -34.48 -23.94 6.11
#